data_AF-A0A2P5M0T0-F1
#
_entry.id   AF-A0A2P5M0T0-F1
#
_cell.length_a   1.000
_cell.length_b   1.000
_cell.length_c   1.000
_cell.angle_alpha   90.00
_cell.angle_beta   90.00
_cell.angle_gamma   90.00
#
_symmetry.space_group_name_H-M   'P 1'
#
loop_
_entity.id
_entity.type
_entity.pdbx_description
1 polymer ?
#
loop_
_entity_poly.entity_id
_entity_poly.type
_entity_poly.pdbx_seq_one_letter_code
_entity_poly.pdbx_strand_id
1 'polypeptide(L)'
;EPNADFKTTRMIGLLYSTSTNEIGRIMAKNPDKNPLDMEKYGLLLSDYIQYNSHTEELDSVLNSLTLANPDADTDDLAPWLVLFRNLSQLLKKPYITQTEFKALQQRLVPFHDVVNRFDFYSDVPEIRKWLAQHTSLHLNYSDLRNVQSELRQKEIGQLIGFIHHLEFADHEKCPDTFSLRDCLVIAQAVANSNPPITVSDMKFTLSGEYFSFSPKTWMDFMIRSRVTMILRDYKLSHSKPIFNGWIFFKSPYDYADIQLNPSNNGQLLFTGKARIDGRLTAAAFEQEVKPSFQALTDILSHLPVDIHEQKRFNDFVLENLNAYAGTYVNAYLHFIRQFQLRIKSPWELSAALSDLQQPGSQLQETLAIVKTNTKLNLSNAPEFIAFSQKLSVFGSIQRLMEEKNGAYPEFQKYQAIMAQMQQELDSREPYVAQKTDGDEAAFKGTLTPMGRAAWAILLKQDGAYTTLVKSWLQNVGIQPEWQQPFFAPVQSVADFGTTQINEVVFSIWSDLWDSNIVPLLAKFPFRSDAGRDKELTGDELIHVFHPKQGVFWSAFHDYLSPLCRMGNQLWSRRHDLSDRIELPANFLQRLNAVQQLSANLWDAEGNPKPLQLSVKPGLLPVFDKHRIPNAPLVSLTYLREGGISALGFNQHADWQKFPLEWWTAKPAQVGMEFRNDDDPARVYAEINTDGSEWNFFRLLQQGQVAGSQLYRWQLIHPAFPQQPLSLEYSFQTNPLALFANLAGS
;
A
#
# COMPACT_ATOMS: atom_id res chain seq x y z
N GLU A 1 82.40 -1.85 11.86
CA GLU A 1 81.54 -3.06 11.72
C GLU A 1 80.72 -3.26 13.00
N PRO A 2 79.44 -3.66 12.92
CA PRO A 2 78.58 -3.82 14.11
C PRO A 2 79.10 -4.84 15.15
N ASN A 3 79.88 -5.82 14.70
CA ASN A 3 80.47 -6.87 15.55
C ASN A 3 81.96 -6.64 15.82
N ALA A 4 82.53 -5.49 15.42
CA ALA A 4 83.97 -5.25 15.49
C ALA A 4 84.51 -5.50 16.90
N ASP A 5 83.81 -4.99 17.91
CA ASP A 5 84.19 -5.10 19.31
C ASP A 5 84.24 -6.54 19.82
N PHE A 6 83.18 -7.32 19.57
CA PHE A 6 83.10 -8.74 19.92
C PHE A 6 84.17 -9.57 19.22
N LYS A 7 84.37 -9.36 17.91
CA LYS A 7 85.40 -10.04 17.12
C LYS A 7 86.81 -9.69 17.61
N THR A 8 87.06 -8.41 17.88
CA THR A 8 88.37 -7.93 18.38
C THR A 8 88.68 -8.55 19.73
N THR A 9 87.69 -8.57 20.64
CA THR A 9 87.85 -9.18 21.96
C THR A 9 88.15 -10.68 21.85
N ARG A 10 87.43 -11.40 20.98
CA ARG A 10 87.72 -12.82 20.74
C ARG A 10 89.06 -13.05 20.10
N MET A 11 89.50 -12.19 19.18
CA MET A 11 90.82 -12.28 18.56
C MET A 11 91.92 -12.12 19.61
N ILE A 12 91.80 -11.11 20.48
CA ILE A 12 92.75 -10.90 21.58
C ILE A 12 92.74 -12.12 22.51
N GLY A 13 91.57 -12.60 22.93
CA GLY A 13 91.48 -13.83 23.73
C GLY A 13 92.13 -15.03 23.05
N LEU A 14 91.97 -15.15 21.73
CA LEU A 14 92.57 -16.24 20.97
C LEU A 14 94.10 -16.17 21.01
N LEU A 15 94.70 -14.98 20.87
CA LEU A 15 96.16 -14.81 20.99
C LEU A 15 96.71 -15.29 22.35
N TYR A 16 95.93 -15.10 23.42
CA TYR A 16 96.29 -15.60 24.75
C TYR A 16 95.87 -17.06 25.00
N SER A 17 95.26 -17.75 24.05
CA SER A 17 94.76 -19.11 24.26
C SER A 17 95.88 -20.14 24.29
N THR A 18 95.93 -20.97 25.34
CA THR A 18 96.83 -22.12 25.46
C THR A 18 96.04 -23.37 25.83
N SER A 19 96.64 -24.55 25.71
CA SER A 19 96.01 -25.83 26.11
C SER A 19 95.72 -25.92 27.61
N THR A 20 96.32 -25.05 28.44
CA THR A 20 96.24 -25.11 29.90
C THR A 20 95.38 -24.02 30.53
N ASN A 21 95.00 -22.97 29.77
CA ASN A 21 94.24 -21.84 30.32
C ASN A 21 92.75 -21.86 29.96
N GLU A 22 91.98 -21.02 30.66
CA GLU A 22 90.51 -20.96 30.53
C GLU A 22 90.06 -20.44 29.17
N ILE A 23 90.78 -19.48 28.58
CA ILE A 23 90.45 -18.92 27.27
C ILE A 23 90.64 -19.94 26.15
N GLY A 24 91.70 -20.76 26.19
CA GLY A 24 91.90 -21.83 25.21
C GLY A 24 90.75 -22.84 25.22
N ARG A 25 90.18 -23.13 26.40
CA ARG A 25 88.96 -23.96 26.52
C ARG A 25 87.73 -23.28 25.91
N ILE A 26 87.54 -21.98 26.15
CA ILE A 26 86.41 -21.20 25.59
C ILE A 26 86.51 -21.13 24.06
N MET A 27 87.70 -20.85 23.52
CA MET A 27 87.93 -20.72 22.07
C MET A 27 87.80 -22.05 21.32
N ALA A 28 88.22 -23.16 21.94
CA ALA A 28 88.08 -24.51 21.38
C ALA A 28 86.63 -25.02 21.38
N LYS A 29 85.79 -24.56 22.33
CA LYS A 29 84.40 -25.01 22.48
C LYS A 29 83.48 -24.52 21.35
N ASN A 30 83.69 -23.29 20.86
CA ASN A 30 82.88 -22.66 19.82
C ASN A 30 83.77 -22.03 18.74
N PRO A 31 84.40 -22.83 17.86
CA PRO A 31 85.37 -22.33 16.89
C PRO A 31 84.75 -21.44 15.80
N ASP A 32 83.46 -21.64 15.51
CA ASP A 32 82.60 -20.89 14.58
C ASP A 32 82.38 -19.43 15.00
N LYS A 33 82.50 -19.13 16.30
CA LYS A 33 82.31 -17.78 16.85
C LYS A 33 83.55 -16.89 16.74
N ASN A 34 84.69 -17.46 16.34
CA ASN A 34 85.93 -16.73 16.16
C ASN A 34 85.88 -15.82 14.92
N PRO A 35 86.73 -14.79 14.82
CA PRO A 35 86.68 -13.83 13.72
C PRO A 35 86.68 -14.51 12.34
N LEU A 36 85.85 -13.98 11.43
CA LEU A 36 85.61 -14.50 10.09
C LEU A 36 86.94 -14.78 9.38
N ASP A 37 87.19 -16.08 9.16
CA ASP A 37 88.27 -16.75 8.38
C ASP A 37 88.89 -17.93 9.14
N MET A 38 88.79 -17.98 10.48
CA MET A 38 89.32 -19.09 11.31
C MET A 38 88.57 -20.43 11.12
N GLU A 39 87.29 -20.38 10.74
CA GLU A 39 86.46 -21.58 10.52
C GLU A 39 87.00 -22.46 9.38
N LYS A 40 87.62 -21.84 8.36
CA LYS A 40 88.31 -22.53 7.25
C LYS A 40 89.59 -23.24 7.70
N TYR A 41 90.11 -22.91 8.88
CA TYR A 41 91.37 -23.39 9.43
C TYR A 41 91.18 -24.10 10.78
N GLY A 42 90.05 -24.80 10.99
CA GLY A 42 89.73 -25.43 12.28
C GLY A 42 90.85 -26.31 12.87
N LEU A 43 91.61 -27.03 12.04
CA LEU A 43 92.82 -27.78 12.46
C LEU A 43 93.96 -26.87 12.93
N LEU A 44 94.16 -25.73 12.26
CA LEU A 44 95.18 -24.74 12.62
C LEU A 44 94.84 -24.05 13.95
N LEU A 45 93.55 -23.84 14.23
CA LEU A 45 93.08 -23.28 15.49
C LEU A 45 93.34 -24.23 16.65
N SER A 46 93.02 -25.53 16.50
CA SER A 46 93.32 -26.54 17.51
C SER A 46 94.82 -26.71 17.73
N ASP A 47 95.60 -26.73 16.66
CA ASP A 47 97.07 -26.82 16.75
C ASP A 47 97.66 -25.58 17.43
N TYR A 48 97.18 -24.39 17.07
CA TYR A 48 97.58 -23.15 17.71
C TYR A 48 97.32 -23.19 19.22
N ILE A 49 96.10 -23.52 19.66
CA ILE A 49 95.80 -23.62 21.09
C ILE A 49 96.63 -24.70 21.78
N GLN A 50 96.85 -25.85 21.11
CA GLN A 50 97.60 -26.97 21.66
C GLN A 50 99.10 -26.63 21.89
N TYR A 51 99.70 -25.89 20.96
CA TYR A 51 101.15 -25.63 20.91
C TYR A 51 101.54 -24.20 21.30
N ASN A 52 100.60 -23.27 21.49
CA ASN A 52 100.90 -21.92 21.97
C ASN A 52 101.38 -21.97 23.43
N SER A 53 102.67 -21.71 23.63
CA SER A 53 103.31 -21.75 24.96
C SER A 53 103.89 -20.41 25.41
N HIS A 54 103.76 -19.34 24.61
CA HIS A 54 104.38 -18.05 24.88
C HIS A 54 103.36 -16.91 24.72
N THR A 55 102.75 -16.50 25.83
CA THR A 55 101.81 -15.37 25.87
C THR A 55 102.38 -14.14 26.58
N GLU A 56 103.55 -14.26 27.22
CA GLU A 56 104.14 -13.23 28.10
C GLU A 56 104.61 -11.97 27.34
N GLU A 57 104.96 -12.11 26.06
CA GLU A 57 105.43 -10.99 25.22
C GLU A 57 104.27 -10.16 24.60
N LEU A 58 103.06 -10.73 24.60
CA LEU A 58 101.89 -10.14 23.91
C LEU A 58 101.44 -8.82 24.53
N ASP A 59 101.59 -8.65 25.85
CA ASP A 59 101.19 -7.43 26.55
C ASP A 59 101.88 -6.20 25.94
N SER A 60 103.18 -6.29 25.66
CA SER A 60 103.98 -5.19 25.11
C SER A 60 103.56 -4.83 23.67
N VAL A 61 103.29 -5.85 22.85
CA VAL A 61 102.90 -5.70 21.44
C VAL A 61 101.50 -5.12 21.34
N LEU A 62 100.54 -5.69 22.07
CA LEU A 62 99.14 -5.28 22.00
C LEU A 62 98.91 -3.91 22.65
N ASN A 63 99.65 -3.55 23.70
CA ASN A 63 99.59 -2.21 24.30
C ASN A 63 100.13 -1.10 23.38
N SER A 64 100.94 -1.43 22.38
CA SER A 64 101.42 -0.47 21.38
C SER A 64 100.38 -0.17 20.28
N LEU A 65 99.32 -0.98 20.18
CA LEU A 65 98.27 -0.82 19.19
C LEU A 65 97.17 0.12 19.70
N THR A 66 96.75 1.06 18.86
CA THR A 66 95.55 1.86 19.12
C THR A 66 94.32 1.08 18.67
N LEU A 67 93.63 0.46 19.62
CA LEU A 67 92.34 -0.18 19.35
C LEU A 67 91.25 0.90 19.36
N ALA A 68 90.49 0.98 18.28
CA ALA A 68 89.35 1.90 18.20
C ALA A 68 88.38 1.59 19.34
N ASN A 69 88.05 2.59 20.14
CA ASN A 69 87.00 2.47 21.14
C ASN A 69 85.68 2.31 20.36
N PRO A 70 84.97 1.17 20.46
CA PRO A 70 83.67 1.06 19.84
C PRO A 70 82.79 2.14 20.45
N ASP A 71 82.10 2.91 19.61
CA ASP A 71 81.12 3.88 20.08
C ASP A 71 80.20 3.20 21.10
N ALA A 72 79.97 3.89 22.22
CA ALA A 72 79.16 3.48 23.37
C ALA A 72 77.65 3.33 23.04
N ASP A 73 77.30 3.13 21.77
CA ASP A 73 75.93 3.02 21.26
C ASP A 73 75.22 1.72 21.70
N THR A 74 75.94 0.73 22.23
CA THR A 74 75.34 -0.55 22.66
C THR A 74 74.61 -0.49 24.00
N ASP A 75 74.81 0.57 24.79
CA ASP A 75 74.24 0.74 26.13
C ASP A 75 73.26 1.92 26.25
N ASP A 76 72.81 2.53 25.14
CA ASP A 76 71.64 3.43 25.21
C ASP A 76 70.39 2.61 25.56
N LEU A 77 70.01 2.63 26.84
CA LEU A 77 68.85 1.93 27.35
C LEU A 77 67.54 2.69 27.06
N ALA A 78 67.59 3.95 26.60
CA ALA A 78 66.39 4.75 26.38
C ALA A 78 65.45 4.15 25.29
N PRO A 79 65.93 3.71 24.11
CA PRO A 79 65.10 3.03 23.11
C PRO A 79 64.47 1.73 23.64
N TRP A 80 65.17 0.99 24.49
CA TRP A 80 64.69 -0.26 25.11
C TRP A 80 63.62 -0.01 26.16
N LEU A 81 63.82 0.99 27.04
CA LEU A 81 62.80 1.43 28.00
C LEU A 81 61.53 1.88 27.28
N VAL A 82 61.66 2.67 26.21
CA VAL A 82 60.52 3.09 25.38
C VAL A 82 59.84 1.87 24.75
N LEU A 83 60.59 0.90 24.23
CA LEU A 83 60.04 -0.34 23.67
C LEU A 83 59.24 -1.12 24.72
N PHE A 84 59.82 -1.46 25.87
CA PHE A 84 59.14 -2.29 26.87
C PHE A 84 57.95 -1.59 27.54
N ARG A 85 58.02 -0.26 27.72
CA ARG A 85 56.86 0.56 28.13
C ARG A 85 55.77 0.50 27.07
N ASN A 86 56.12 0.64 25.78
CA ASN A 86 55.15 0.53 24.67
C ASN A 86 54.54 -0.86 24.57
N LEU A 87 55.31 -1.94 24.74
CA LEU A 87 54.80 -3.32 24.77
C LEU A 87 53.84 -3.52 25.95
N SER A 88 54.19 -3.02 27.13
CA SER A 88 53.32 -3.04 28.31
C SER A 88 52.01 -2.28 28.10
N GLN A 89 52.05 -1.11 27.44
CA GLN A 89 50.86 -0.34 27.10
C GLN A 89 50.05 -0.99 25.98
N LEU A 90 50.71 -1.62 25.02
CA LEU A 90 50.07 -2.32 23.91
C LEU A 90 49.20 -3.47 24.41
N LEU A 91 49.69 -4.26 25.37
CA LEU A 91 48.93 -5.35 25.99
C LEU A 91 47.68 -4.88 26.75
N LYS A 92 47.59 -3.60 27.10
CA LYS A 92 46.39 -2.98 27.70
C LYS A 92 45.37 -2.54 26.65
N LYS A 93 45.73 -2.50 25.35
CA LYS A 93 44.76 -2.22 24.30
C LYS A 93 43.72 -3.35 24.21
N PRO A 94 42.47 -3.04 23.82
CA PRO A 94 41.44 -4.05 23.62
C PRO A 94 41.84 -5.07 22.55
N TYR A 95 42.45 -4.62 21.46
CA TYR A 95 42.96 -5.48 20.38
C TYR A 95 44.09 -4.78 19.60
N ILE A 96 44.74 -5.52 18.71
CA ILE A 96 45.67 -5.03 17.68
C ILE A 96 45.27 -5.55 16.29
N THR A 97 45.42 -4.74 15.24
CA THR A 97 45.21 -5.19 13.86
C THR A 97 46.40 -5.96 13.31
N GLN A 98 46.20 -6.76 12.27
CA GLN A 98 47.30 -7.49 11.60
C GLN A 98 48.39 -6.53 11.09
N THR A 99 47.99 -5.36 10.56
CA THR A 99 48.92 -4.33 10.07
C THR A 99 49.74 -3.72 11.21
N GLU A 100 49.10 -3.37 12.33
CA GLU A 100 49.80 -2.84 13.51
C GLU A 100 50.75 -3.87 14.11
N PHE A 101 50.37 -5.16 14.12
CA PHE A 101 51.22 -6.24 14.62
C PHE A 101 52.43 -6.48 13.71
N LYS A 102 52.25 -6.50 12.39
CA LYS A 102 53.37 -6.57 11.43
C LYS A 102 54.32 -5.38 11.59
N ALA A 103 53.77 -4.16 11.77
CA ALA A 103 54.57 -2.98 12.04
C ALA A 103 55.34 -3.08 13.37
N LEU A 104 54.75 -3.69 14.40
CA LEU A 104 55.46 -3.99 15.65
C LEU A 104 56.62 -4.95 15.41
N GLN A 105 56.40 -6.06 14.69
CA GLN A 105 57.46 -7.03 14.39
C GLN A 105 58.60 -6.40 13.60
N GLN A 106 58.30 -5.55 12.62
CA GLN A 106 59.31 -4.78 11.88
C GLN A 106 60.11 -3.84 12.79
N ARG A 107 59.44 -3.17 13.74
CA ARG A 107 60.10 -2.31 14.73
C ARG A 107 60.98 -3.10 15.72
N LEU A 108 60.71 -4.39 15.92
CA LEU A 108 61.48 -5.26 16.80
C LEU A 108 62.76 -5.81 16.14
N VAL A 109 62.89 -5.77 14.81
CA VAL A 109 64.05 -6.33 14.09
C VAL A 109 65.40 -5.78 14.60
N PRO A 110 65.61 -4.45 14.72
CA PRO A 110 66.89 -3.94 15.21
C PRO A 110 67.22 -4.39 16.64
N PHE A 111 66.21 -4.56 17.50
CA PHE A 111 66.36 -5.05 18.87
C PHE A 111 66.68 -6.55 18.90
N HIS A 112 66.01 -7.33 18.06
CA HIS A 112 66.27 -8.76 17.88
C HIS A 112 67.71 -9.00 17.40
N ASP A 113 68.21 -8.19 16.47
CA ASP A 113 69.60 -8.26 16.01
C ASP A 113 70.61 -7.98 17.14
N VAL A 114 70.31 -7.03 18.04
CA VAL A 114 71.15 -6.77 19.23
C VAL A 114 71.16 -7.97 20.18
N VAL A 115 70.00 -8.54 20.51
CA VAL A 115 69.91 -9.74 21.36
C VAL A 115 70.66 -10.91 20.73
N ASN A 116 70.44 -11.18 19.44
CA ASN A 116 71.09 -12.29 18.74
C ASN A 116 72.61 -12.13 18.74
N ARG A 117 73.13 -10.90 18.63
CA ARG A 117 74.57 -10.64 18.79
C ARG A 117 75.05 -10.96 20.21
N PHE A 118 74.31 -10.57 21.25
CA PHE A 118 74.69 -10.88 22.64
C PHE A 118 74.65 -12.39 22.93
N ASP A 119 73.68 -13.12 22.37
CA ASP A 119 73.57 -14.57 22.50
C ASP A 119 74.66 -15.30 21.69
N PHE A 120 74.90 -14.86 20.44
CA PHE A 120 75.98 -15.40 19.61
C PHE A 120 77.34 -15.23 20.29
N TYR A 121 77.64 -14.06 20.84
CA TYR A 121 78.88 -13.75 21.58
C TYR A 121 78.70 -13.85 23.11
N SER A 122 78.05 -14.91 23.59
CA SER A 122 77.74 -15.13 25.00
C SER A 122 78.97 -15.26 25.92
N ASP A 123 80.11 -15.68 25.38
CA ASP A 123 81.36 -15.97 26.09
C ASP A 123 82.35 -14.79 26.14
N VAL A 124 82.10 -13.73 25.36
CA VAL A 124 82.92 -12.50 25.35
C VAL A 124 83.08 -11.87 26.74
N PRO A 125 82.06 -11.82 27.62
CA PRO A 125 82.21 -11.31 28.99
C PRO A 125 83.24 -12.11 29.82
N GLU A 126 83.24 -13.44 29.67
CA GLU A 126 84.18 -14.34 30.35
C GLU A 126 85.60 -14.11 29.82
N ILE A 127 85.74 -13.93 28.51
CA ILE A 127 87.02 -13.61 27.85
C ILE A 127 87.58 -12.28 28.37
N ARG A 128 86.76 -11.23 28.43
CA ARG A 128 87.18 -9.91 28.96
C ARG A 128 87.60 -9.99 30.42
N LYS A 129 86.81 -10.69 31.23
CA LYS A 129 87.10 -10.86 32.66
C LYS A 129 88.44 -11.55 32.85
N TRP A 130 88.68 -12.63 32.11
CA TRP A 130 89.95 -13.34 32.18
C TRP A 130 91.12 -12.45 31.73
N LEU A 131 91.00 -11.76 30.59
CA LEU A 131 92.03 -10.84 30.08
C LEU A 131 92.37 -9.75 31.10
N ALA A 132 91.35 -9.13 31.72
CA ALA A 132 91.54 -8.11 32.74
C ALA A 132 92.21 -8.63 34.03
N GLN A 133 92.05 -9.91 34.35
CA GLN A 133 92.59 -10.53 35.57
C GLN A 133 93.99 -11.15 35.40
N HIS A 134 94.36 -11.52 34.17
CA HIS A 134 95.56 -12.33 33.90
C HIS A 134 96.56 -11.66 32.94
N THR A 135 96.28 -10.44 32.46
CA THR A 135 97.18 -9.70 31.55
C THR A 135 97.38 -8.27 32.04
N SER A 136 98.46 -7.61 31.60
CA SER A 136 98.74 -6.18 31.87
C SER A 136 98.29 -5.27 30.73
N LEU A 137 97.29 -5.70 29.95
CA LEU A 137 96.81 -4.95 28.79
C LEU A 137 96.19 -3.60 29.19
N HIS A 138 96.59 -2.52 28.53
CA HIS A 138 95.99 -1.18 28.60
C HIS A 138 94.72 -1.07 27.76
N LEU A 139 93.90 -2.11 27.76
CA LEU A 139 92.56 -2.00 27.21
C LEU A 139 91.73 -1.15 28.17
N ASN A 140 90.88 -0.27 27.62
CA ASN A 140 89.95 0.47 28.44
C ASN A 140 88.84 -0.47 28.94
N TYR A 141 89.15 -1.24 29.98
CA TYR A 141 88.20 -2.12 30.65
C TYR A 141 87.23 -1.35 31.56
N SER A 142 87.23 0.00 31.56
CA SER A 142 86.42 0.81 32.48
C SER A 142 84.92 0.75 32.22
N ASP A 143 84.48 0.15 31.10
CA ASP A 143 83.15 -0.44 30.99
C ASP A 143 83.19 -1.97 31.10
N LEU A 144 83.71 -2.50 32.22
CA LEU A 144 83.31 -3.82 32.72
C LEU A 144 81.79 -3.90 32.96
N ARG A 145 81.06 -2.77 32.88
CA ARG A 145 79.62 -2.72 32.64
C ARG A 145 79.19 -3.48 31.39
N ASN A 146 80.02 -3.63 30.35
CA ASN A 146 79.74 -4.50 29.19
C ASN A 146 79.74 -6.02 29.50
N VAL A 147 80.23 -6.44 30.67
CA VAL A 147 80.03 -7.82 31.19
C VAL A 147 78.65 -7.94 31.87
N GLN A 148 78.06 -6.83 32.31
CA GLN A 148 76.79 -6.74 33.04
C GLN A 148 75.76 -5.84 32.35
N SER A 149 75.80 -5.70 31.01
CA SER A 149 74.75 -4.94 30.31
C SER A 149 73.41 -5.56 30.68
N GLU A 150 72.51 -4.75 31.21
CA GLU A 150 71.20 -5.20 31.69
C GLU A 150 70.38 -5.84 30.54
N LEU A 151 70.77 -5.59 29.28
CA LEU A 151 70.21 -6.19 28.07
C LEU A 151 70.55 -7.68 27.88
N ARG A 152 71.55 -8.22 28.60
CA ARG A 152 71.95 -9.65 28.53
C ARG A 152 71.06 -10.59 29.36
N GLN A 153 70.03 -10.07 30.03
CA GLN A 153 69.05 -10.91 30.72
C GLN A 153 68.37 -11.86 29.72
N LYS A 154 68.37 -13.17 30.03
CA LYS A 154 67.84 -14.22 29.14
C LYS A 154 66.38 -13.97 28.76
N GLU A 155 65.63 -13.41 29.68
CA GLU A 155 64.20 -13.09 29.57
C GLU A 155 63.93 -12.00 28.53
N ILE A 156 64.86 -11.05 28.31
CA ILE A 156 64.75 -10.04 27.24
C ILE A 156 64.83 -10.74 25.89
N GLY A 157 65.80 -11.62 25.70
CA GLY A 157 65.94 -12.35 24.44
C GLY A 157 64.79 -13.31 24.17
N GLN A 158 64.30 -13.97 25.21
CA GLN A 158 63.09 -14.80 25.13
C GLN A 158 61.87 -13.98 24.70
N LEU A 159 61.67 -12.77 25.23
CA LEU A 159 60.52 -11.92 24.88
C LEU A 159 60.58 -11.45 23.44
N ILE A 160 61.72 -10.90 23.02
CA ILE A 160 61.89 -10.37 21.66
C ILE A 160 61.78 -11.51 20.65
N GLY A 161 62.46 -12.64 20.92
CA GLY A 161 62.36 -13.84 20.09
C GLY A 161 60.92 -14.39 20.04
N PHE A 162 60.22 -14.45 21.17
CA PHE A 162 58.83 -14.89 21.22
C PHE A 162 57.91 -14.02 20.37
N ILE A 163 57.95 -12.69 20.50
CA ILE A 163 57.09 -11.79 19.70
C ILE A 163 57.49 -11.81 18.22
N HIS A 164 58.79 -11.93 17.91
CA HIS A 164 59.28 -12.01 16.53
C HIS A 164 58.73 -13.24 15.80
N HIS A 165 58.68 -14.39 16.48
CA HIS A 165 58.17 -15.65 15.91
C HIS A 165 56.66 -15.85 16.12
N LEU A 166 55.99 -14.95 16.85
CA LEU A 166 54.56 -15.05 17.07
C LEU A 166 53.82 -14.71 15.77
N GLU A 167 53.04 -15.64 15.26
CA GLU A 167 52.26 -15.42 14.05
C GLU A 167 50.89 -14.81 14.39
N PHE A 168 50.57 -13.68 13.75
CA PHE A 168 49.18 -13.28 13.59
C PHE A 168 48.59 -14.13 12.46
N ALA A 169 48.27 -15.39 12.78
CA ALA A 169 47.60 -16.28 11.84
C ALA A 169 46.45 -15.52 11.20
N ASP A 170 46.34 -15.58 9.86
CA ASP A 170 45.24 -14.93 9.14
C ASP A 170 43.95 -15.27 9.87
N HIS A 171 43.24 -14.24 10.33
CA HIS A 171 41.97 -14.48 10.99
C HIS A 171 41.05 -15.13 9.96
N GLU A 172 40.31 -16.14 10.39
CA GLU A 172 39.37 -16.82 9.51
C GLU A 172 38.34 -15.80 9.03
N LYS A 173 38.45 -15.41 7.76
CA LYS A 173 37.48 -14.49 7.16
C LYS A 173 36.18 -15.24 7.00
N CYS A 174 35.11 -14.73 7.59
CA CYS A 174 33.76 -15.18 7.30
C CYS A 174 33.44 -14.82 5.84
N PRO A 175 33.30 -15.79 4.91
CA PRO A 175 32.94 -15.51 3.53
C PRO A 175 31.58 -14.83 3.41
N ASP A 176 31.34 -14.13 2.29
CA ASP A 176 30.05 -13.50 1.96
C ASP A 176 28.88 -14.52 1.88
N THR A 177 29.15 -15.83 1.84
CA THR A 177 28.15 -16.91 1.83
C THR A 177 27.79 -17.44 3.22
N PHE A 178 28.42 -16.92 4.28
CA PHE A 178 28.19 -17.39 5.65
C PHE A 178 27.04 -16.62 6.28
N SER A 179 26.19 -17.33 7.03
CA SER A 179 25.22 -16.66 7.89
C SER A 179 25.89 -16.08 9.15
N LEU A 180 25.17 -15.22 9.86
CA LEU A 180 25.58 -14.67 11.15
C LEU A 180 25.98 -15.79 12.12
N ARG A 181 25.17 -16.86 12.16
CA ARG A 181 25.43 -18.01 13.02
C ARG A 181 26.72 -18.72 12.64
N ASP A 182 26.98 -18.95 11.36
CA ASP A 182 28.22 -19.59 10.91
C ASP A 182 29.45 -18.76 11.31
N CYS A 183 29.38 -17.43 11.16
CA CYS A 183 30.47 -16.54 11.54
C CYS A 183 30.70 -16.51 13.06
N LEU A 184 29.63 -16.53 13.86
CA LEU A 184 29.73 -16.61 15.32
C LEU A 184 30.37 -17.93 15.79
N VAL A 185 30.07 -19.05 15.12
CA VAL A 185 30.69 -20.35 15.42
C VAL A 185 32.21 -20.31 15.14
N ILE A 186 32.64 -19.71 14.03
CA ILE A 186 34.07 -19.49 13.76
C ILE A 186 34.70 -18.62 14.86
N ALA A 187 34.07 -17.50 15.21
CA ALA A 187 34.58 -16.60 16.25
C ALA A 187 34.74 -17.33 17.59
N GLN A 188 33.79 -18.18 17.95
CA GLN A 188 33.83 -19.02 19.15
C GLN A 188 34.95 -20.07 19.09
N ALA A 189 35.13 -20.73 17.95
CA ALA A 189 36.19 -21.71 17.76
C ALA A 189 37.59 -21.08 17.94
N VAL A 190 37.79 -19.87 17.40
CA VAL A 190 39.02 -19.10 17.60
C VAL A 190 39.18 -18.66 19.05
N ALA A 191 38.11 -18.20 19.70
CA ALA A 191 38.13 -17.79 21.11
C ALA A 191 38.53 -18.93 22.05
N ASN A 192 38.11 -20.16 21.74
CA ASN A 192 38.38 -21.36 22.54
C ASN A 192 39.72 -22.04 22.18
N SER A 193 40.50 -21.47 21.27
CA SER A 193 41.80 -22.03 20.91
C SER A 193 42.78 -21.92 22.07
N ASN A 194 43.34 -23.06 22.50
CA ASN A 194 44.35 -23.13 23.56
C ASN A 194 45.67 -23.65 22.97
N PRO A 195 46.49 -22.79 22.36
CA PRO A 195 47.79 -23.20 21.86
C PRO A 195 48.69 -23.62 23.04
N PRO A 196 49.48 -24.70 22.91
CA PRO A 196 50.40 -25.13 23.96
C PRO A 196 51.45 -24.04 24.23
N ILE A 197 51.56 -23.61 25.49
CA ILE A 197 52.56 -22.63 25.93
C ILE A 197 53.78 -23.40 26.46
N THR A 198 54.91 -23.27 25.78
CA THR A 198 56.18 -23.94 26.14
C THR A 198 57.19 -22.99 26.80
N VAL A 199 56.89 -21.70 26.86
CA VAL A 199 57.77 -20.64 27.38
C VAL A 199 57.27 -20.18 28.75
N SER A 200 58.19 -19.99 29.70
CA SER A 200 57.89 -19.45 31.03
C SER A 200 57.69 -17.93 31.02
N ASP A 201 57.12 -17.37 32.09
CA ASP A 201 57.02 -15.91 32.25
C ASP A 201 58.39 -15.22 32.20
N MET A 202 58.46 -14.14 31.44
CA MET A 202 59.69 -13.37 31.21
C MET A 202 59.71 -12.15 32.13
N LYS A 203 60.62 -12.15 33.10
CA LYS A 203 60.72 -11.13 34.16
C LYS A 203 62.13 -10.58 34.22
N PHE A 204 62.28 -9.27 34.08
CA PHE A 204 63.58 -8.60 34.07
C PHE A 204 63.47 -7.16 34.58
N THR A 205 64.61 -6.58 34.98
CA THR A 205 64.70 -5.18 35.43
C THR A 205 65.62 -4.40 34.50
N LEU A 206 65.20 -3.22 34.05
CA LEU A 206 66.00 -2.33 33.20
C LEU A 206 66.00 -0.92 33.77
N SER A 207 67.16 -0.36 34.07
CA SER A 207 67.38 0.95 34.70
C SER A 207 66.54 1.16 35.97
N GLY A 208 66.39 0.11 36.77
CA GLY A 208 65.57 0.10 37.98
C GLY A 208 64.06 -0.08 37.75
N GLU A 209 63.57 -0.14 36.51
CA GLU A 209 62.17 -0.44 36.18
C GLU A 209 61.95 -1.95 36.00
N TYR A 210 60.90 -2.47 36.63
CA TYR A 210 60.54 -3.89 36.55
C TYR A 210 59.56 -4.15 35.41
N PHE A 211 59.86 -5.15 34.57
CA PHE A 211 59.00 -5.61 33.48
C PHE A 211 58.65 -7.08 33.66
N SER A 212 57.38 -7.43 33.40
CA SER A 212 56.88 -8.81 33.46
C SER A 212 55.95 -9.06 32.29
N PHE A 213 56.30 -10.03 31.45
CA PHE A 213 55.52 -10.44 30.29
C PHE A 213 55.22 -11.92 30.35
N SER A 214 53.94 -12.28 30.26
CA SER A 214 53.51 -13.67 30.20
C SER A 214 53.16 -14.06 28.76
N PRO A 215 53.68 -15.20 28.25
CA PRO A 215 53.24 -15.75 26.97
C PRO A 215 51.73 -15.94 26.89
N LYS A 216 51.09 -16.31 28.02
CA LYS A 216 49.64 -16.45 28.09
C LYS A 216 48.93 -15.13 27.79
N THR A 217 49.35 -14.03 28.41
CA THR A 217 48.76 -12.70 28.18
C THR A 217 48.92 -12.24 26.73
N TRP A 218 50.04 -12.58 26.09
CA TRP A 218 50.23 -12.34 24.66
C TRP A 218 49.32 -13.21 23.79
N MET A 219 49.20 -14.52 24.07
CA MET A 219 48.27 -15.40 23.37
C MET A 219 46.82 -14.93 23.51
N ASP A 220 46.39 -14.62 24.73
CA ASP A 220 45.07 -14.05 25.00
C ASP A 220 44.85 -12.73 24.23
N PHE A 221 45.90 -11.91 24.08
CA PHE A 221 45.88 -10.70 23.26
C PHE A 221 45.72 -10.99 21.77
N MET A 222 46.40 -11.99 21.26
CA MET A 222 46.28 -12.40 19.86
C MET A 222 44.91 -13.00 19.57
N ILE A 223 44.39 -13.85 20.46
CA ILE A 223 43.06 -14.46 20.33
C ILE A 223 41.97 -13.38 20.32
N ARG A 224 41.94 -12.49 21.32
CA ARG A 224 40.94 -11.40 21.34
C ARG A 224 41.03 -10.49 20.13
N SER A 225 42.25 -10.26 19.64
CA SER A 225 42.48 -9.45 18.45
C SER A 225 41.94 -10.11 17.19
N ARG A 226 42.19 -11.41 17.00
CA ARG A 226 41.65 -12.19 15.88
C ARG A 226 40.13 -12.23 15.91
N VAL A 227 39.52 -12.53 17.06
CA VAL A 227 38.06 -12.54 17.22
C VAL A 227 37.46 -11.17 16.90
N THR A 228 38.07 -10.08 17.38
CA THR A 228 37.62 -8.72 17.06
C THR A 228 37.70 -8.43 15.56
N MET A 229 38.75 -8.89 14.88
CA MET A 229 38.88 -8.72 13.41
C MET A 229 37.83 -9.53 12.64
N ILE A 230 37.51 -10.76 13.08
CA ILE A 230 36.46 -11.59 12.47
C ILE A 230 35.12 -10.85 12.50
N LEU A 231 34.71 -10.34 13.67
CA LEU A 231 33.45 -9.61 13.82
C LEU A 231 33.41 -8.32 12.99
N ARG A 232 34.52 -7.58 12.95
CA ARG A 232 34.63 -6.34 12.16
C ARG A 232 34.61 -6.59 10.67
N ASP A 233 35.32 -7.58 10.18
CA ASP A 233 35.35 -7.94 8.76
C ASP A 233 33.99 -8.46 8.29
N TYR A 234 33.30 -9.25 9.13
CA TYR A 234 31.93 -9.68 8.86
C TYR A 234 30.99 -8.46 8.76
N LYS A 235 31.05 -7.55 9.73
CA LYS A 235 30.29 -6.31 9.67
C LYS A 235 30.59 -5.51 8.40
N LEU A 236 31.87 -5.33 8.04
CA LEU A 236 32.28 -4.55 6.87
C LEU A 236 31.79 -5.18 5.55
N SER A 237 31.94 -6.50 5.38
CA SER A 237 31.49 -7.23 4.19
C SER A 237 29.96 -7.23 4.05
N HIS A 238 29.24 -7.36 5.16
CA HIS A 238 27.78 -7.49 5.22
C HIS A 238 27.04 -6.16 5.50
N SER A 239 27.74 -5.02 5.51
CA SER A 239 27.11 -3.69 5.56
C SER A 239 26.62 -3.21 4.18
N LYS A 240 26.88 -3.96 3.10
CA LYS A 240 26.43 -3.61 1.75
C LYS A 240 24.89 -3.72 1.65
N PRO A 241 24.22 -2.88 0.82
CA PRO A 241 22.76 -2.90 0.69
C PRO A 241 22.16 -4.27 0.32
N ILE A 242 22.89 -5.09 -0.43
CA ILE A 242 22.47 -6.44 -0.84
C ILE A 242 22.27 -7.42 0.34
N PHE A 243 22.94 -7.17 1.47
CA PHE A 243 22.86 -8.02 2.67
C PHE A 243 21.92 -7.45 3.73
N ASN A 244 21.38 -6.25 3.51
CA ASN A 244 20.54 -5.56 4.50
C ASN A 244 19.30 -6.39 4.85
N GLY A 245 19.26 -6.92 6.08
CA GLY A 245 18.22 -7.83 6.55
C GLY A 245 18.37 -9.29 6.11
N TRP A 246 19.46 -9.65 5.43
CA TRP A 246 19.67 -11.00 4.88
C TRP A 246 20.84 -11.76 5.53
N ILE A 247 21.55 -11.15 6.48
CA ILE A 247 22.71 -11.74 7.16
C ILE A 247 22.43 -13.05 7.90
N PHE A 248 21.17 -13.45 8.06
CA PHE A 248 20.76 -14.68 8.72
C PHE A 248 20.78 -15.89 7.78
N PHE A 249 20.84 -15.67 6.47
CA PHE A 249 20.67 -16.72 5.46
C PHE A 249 21.95 -16.94 4.67
N LYS A 250 22.22 -18.19 4.30
CA LYS A 250 23.38 -18.56 3.47
C LYS A 250 23.13 -18.30 1.99
N SER A 251 21.91 -18.57 1.52
CA SER A 251 21.53 -18.43 0.12
C SER A 251 20.09 -17.88 -0.01
N PRO A 252 19.80 -17.10 -1.07
CA PRO A 252 18.45 -16.64 -1.37
C PRO A 252 17.51 -17.76 -1.86
N TYR A 253 18.02 -18.96 -2.15
CA TYR A 253 17.26 -20.04 -2.78
C TYR A 253 16.97 -21.24 -1.86
N ASP A 254 17.37 -21.17 -0.59
CA ASP A 254 17.18 -22.28 0.36
C ASP A 254 15.71 -22.52 0.72
N TYR A 255 14.86 -21.53 0.43
CA TYR A 255 13.43 -21.55 0.71
C TYR A 255 12.63 -21.23 -0.55
N ALA A 256 11.59 -22.02 -0.81
CA ALA A 256 10.71 -21.80 -1.95
C ALA A 256 9.87 -20.51 -1.75
N ASP A 257 9.75 -19.73 -2.82
CA ASP A 257 8.91 -18.53 -2.82
C ASP A 257 7.42 -18.89 -2.72
N ILE A 258 6.65 -18.01 -2.09
CA ILE A 258 5.19 -18.07 -2.14
C ILE A 258 4.71 -17.19 -3.30
N GLN A 259 3.90 -17.77 -4.18
CA GLN A 259 3.31 -17.06 -5.31
C GLN A 259 1.81 -16.89 -5.12
N LEU A 260 1.30 -15.70 -5.42
CA LEU A 260 -0.13 -15.44 -5.49
C LEU A 260 -0.67 -15.95 -6.82
N ASN A 261 -1.79 -16.69 -6.77
CA ASN A 261 -2.45 -17.27 -7.94
C ASN A 261 -1.51 -18.11 -8.84
N PRO A 262 -0.76 -19.11 -8.31
CA PRO A 262 0.23 -19.84 -9.11
C PRO A 262 -0.38 -20.58 -10.31
N SER A 263 -1.66 -20.95 -10.20
CA SER A 263 -2.39 -21.71 -11.21
C SER A 263 -3.00 -20.85 -12.33
N ASN A 264 -2.92 -19.52 -12.25
CA ASN A 264 -3.41 -18.64 -13.30
C ASN A 264 -2.49 -17.43 -13.52
N ASN A 265 -2.54 -16.82 -14.70
CA ASN A 265 -1.68 -15.67 -15.01
C ASN A 265 -2.18 -14.34 -14.39
N GLY A 266 -3.02 -14.39 -13.35
CA GLY A 266 -3.62 -13.23 -12.68
C GLY A 266 -4.66 -12.47 -13.52
N GLN A 267 -5.20 -13.07 -14.58
CA GLN A 267 -6.19 -12.43 -15.49
C GLN A 267 -7.63 -12.98 -15.37
N LEU A 268 -7.83 -14.02 -14.55
CA LEU A 268 -9.14 -14.64 -14.35
C LEU A 268 -9.93 -13.94 -13.22
N LEU A 269 -10.85 -14.66 -12.59
CA LEU A 269 -11.73 -14.17 -11.51
C LEU A 269 -10.95 -13.57 -10.33
N PHE A 270 -9.89 -14.27 -9.91
CA PHE A 270 -8.93 -13.79 -8.92
C PHE A 270 -7.72 -13.21 -9.64
N THR A 271 -7.49 -11.92 -9.45
CA THR A 271 -6.43 -11.16 -10.10
C THR A 271 -5.36 -10.75 -9.09
N GLY A 272 -4.19 -10.40 -9.61
CA GLY A 272 -3.02 -10.04 -8.80
C GLY A 272 -1.83 -10.93 -9.07
N LYS A 273 -0.64 -10.33 -9.02
CA LYS A 273 0.64 -11.04 -9.08
C LYS A 273 1.52 -10.51 -7.95
N ALA A 274 1.70 -11.34 -6.94
CA ALA A 274 2.63 -11.06 -5.85
C ALA A 274 3.50 -12.29 -5.60
N ARG A 275 4.73 -12.04 -5.20
CA ARG A 275 5.70 -13.04 -4.78
C ARG A 275 6.24 -12.63 -3.43
N ILE A 276 6.34 -13.59 -2.53
CA ILE A 276 7.05 -13.46 -1.26
C ILE A 276 8.30 -14.30 -1.36
N ASP A 277 9.45 -13.68 -1.12
CA ASP A 277 10.74 -14.36 -1.02
C ASP A 277 10.67 -15.48 0.03
N GLY A 278 11.11 -16.69 -0.30
CA GLY A 278 11.01 -17.84 0.60
C GLY A 278 11.68 -17.64 1.96
N ARG A 279 12.69 -16.77 2.05
CA ARG A 279 13.35 -16.40 3.31
C ARG A 279 12.44 -15.60 4.25
N LEU A 280 11.33 -15.06 3.75
CA LEU A 280 10.33 -14.33 4.52
C LEU A 280 9.16 -15.23 4.94
N THR A 281 9.37 -16.53 5.08
CA THR A 281 8.35 -17.48 5.58
C THR A 281 8.52 -17.71 7.08
N ALA A 282 7.47 -18.20 7.75
CA ALA A 282 7.58 -18.59 9.16
C ALA A 282 8.64 -19.67 9.38
N ALA A 283 8.72 -20.64 8.46
CA ALA A 283 9.71 -21.72 8.52
C ALA A 283 11.14 -21.17 8.46
N ALA A 284 11.42 -20.28 7.50
CA ALA A 284 12.72 -19.63 7.36
C ALA A 284 13.08 -18.80 8.61
N PHE A 285 12.11 -18.09 9.19
CA PHE A 285 12.33 -17.34 10.42
C PHE A 285 12.70 -18.24 11.61
N GLU A 286 11.95 -19.32 11.83
CA GLU A 286 12.18 -20.25 12.96
C GLU A 286 13.48 -21.05 12.80
N GLN A 287 13.93 -21.32 11.57
CA GLN A 287 15.13 -22.11 11.29
C GLN A 287 16.43 -21.29 11.27
N GLU A 288 16.39 -20.05 10.77
CA GLU A 288 17.60 -19.26 10.53
C GLU A 288 17.68 -18.03 11.42
N VAL A 289 16.65 -17.18 11.43
CA VAL A 289 16.69 -15.87 12.10
C VAL A 289 16.67 -16.02 13.61
N LYS A 290 15.68 -16.76 14.16
CA LYS A 290 15.53 -16.93 15.61
C LYS A 290 16.73 -17.65 16.24
N PRO A 291 17.25 -18.76 15.68
CA PRO A 291 18.45 -19.41 16.21
C PRO A 291 19.72 -18.54 16.09
N SER A 292 19.81 -17.65 15.09
CA SER A 292 20.93 -16.71 14.98
C SER A 292 20.98 -15.71 16.14
N PHE A 293 19.83 -15.28 16.67
CA PHE A 293 19.77 -14.40 17.85
C PHE A 293 20.05 -15.13 19.17
N GLN A 294 19.61 -16.40 19.27
CA GLN A 294 20.00 -17.26 20.39
C GLN A 294 21.52 -17.44 20.39
N ALA A 295 22.10 -17.79 19.25
CA ALA A 295 23.55 -17.91 19.09
C ALA A 295 24.28 -16.59 19.36
N LEU A 296 23.73 -15.44 18.95
CA LEU A 296 24.31 -14.13 19.27
C LEU A 296 24.40 -13.93 20.78
N THR A 297 23.30 -14.15 21.50
CA THR A 297 23.26 -13.96 22.97
C THR A 297 24.19 -14.93 23.69
N ASP A 298 24.15 -16.21 23.30
CA ASP A 298 24.91 -17.28 23.92
C ASP A 298 26.41 -17.20 23.62
N ILE A 299 26.80 -16.77 22.42
CA ILE A 299 28.21 -16.75 22.00
C ILE A 299 28.85 -15.41 22.32
N LEU A 300 28.23 -14.29 21.92
CA LEU A 300 28.87 -12.96 21.95
C LEU A 300 29.29 -12.54 23.37
N SER A 301 28.47 -12.87 24.38
CA SER A 301 28.74 -12.55 25.79
C SER A 301 29.94 -13.29 26.36
N HIS A 302 30.33 -14.42 25.76
CA HIS A 302 31.48 -15.25 26.17
C HIS A 302 32.72 -15.02 25.31
N LEU A 303 32.61 -14.23 24.22
CA LEU A 303 33.78 -13.93 23.39
C LEU A 303 34.73 -12.97 24.12
N PRO A 304 36.06 -13.19 24.02
CA PRO A 304 37.06 -12.33 24.62
C PRO A 304 37.20 -11.05 23.79
N VAL A 305 36.18 -10.21 23.77
CA VAL A 305 36.11 -8.99 22.97
C VAL A 305 35.73 -7.83 23.88
N ASP A 306 36.26 -6.64 23.60
CA ASP A 306 35.93 -5.44 24.35
C ASP A 306 34.42 -5.14 24.31
N ILE A 307 33.87 -4.63 25.42
CA ILE A 307 32.44 -4.41 25.57
C ILE A 307 31.87 -3.41 24.55
N HIS A 308 32.67 -2.42 24.12
CA HIS A 308 32.26 -1.49 23.07
C HIS A 308 32.18 -2.16 21.71
N GLU A 309 33.07 -3.11 21.41
CA GLU A 309 33.05 -3.88 20.17
C GLU A 309 31.91 -4.90 20.16
N GLN A 310 31.65 -5.58 21.28
CA GLN A 310 30.47 -6.43 21.44
C GLN A 310 29.19 -5.64 21.18
N LYS A 311 29.04 -4.47 21.81
CA LYS A 311 27.90 -3.58 21.58
C LYS A 311 27.79 -3.17 20.12
N ARG A 312 28.88 -2.73 19.49
CA ARG A 312 28.91 -2.27 18.09
C ARG A 312 28.52 -3.37 17.09
N PHE A 313 28.85 -4.62 17.39
CA PHE A 313 28.45 -5.77 16.59
C PHE A 313 26.97 -6.13 16.83
N ASN A 314 26.53 -6.12 18.09
CA ASN A 314 25.13 -6.34 18.45
C ASN A 314 24.20 -5.30 17.79
N ASP A 315 24.56 -4.02 17.84
CA ASP A 315 23.80 -2.93 17.20
C ASP A 315 23.67 -3.17 15.69
N PHE A 316 24.72 -3.62 15.02
CA PHE A 316 24.69 -3.99 13.59
C PHE A 316 23.73 -5.15 13.30
N VAL A 317 23.68 -6.17 14.17
CA VAL A 317 22.75 -7.29 14.02
C VAL A 317 21.31 -6.85 14.27
N LEU A 318 21.06 -5.99 15.26
CA LEU A 318 19.74 -5.42 15.54
C LEU A 318 19.24 -4.54 14.39
N GLU A 319 20.10 -3.73 13.77
CA GLU A 319 19.78 -2.96 12.57
C GLU A 319 19.32 -3.89 11.43
N ASN A 320 20.02 -5.00 11.21
CA ASN A 320 19.65 -6.00 10.21
C ASN A 320 18.32 -6.70 10.54
N LEU A 321 18.05 -7.05 11.81
CA LEU A 321 16.75 -7.60 12.20
C LEU A 321 15.62 -6.61 11.91
N ASN A 322 15.81 -5.32 12.20
CA ASN A 322 14.79 -4.32 11.92
C ASN A 322 14.53 -4.14 10.41
N ALA A 323 15.58 -4.24 9.58
CA ALA A 323 15.47 -4.23 8.12
C ALA A 323 14.77 -5.48 7.59
N TYR A 324 15.13 -6.67 8.10
CA TYR A 324 14.43 -7.93 7.81
C TYR A 324 12.95 -7.83 8.16
N ALA A 325 12.63 -7.40 9.38
CA ALA A 325 11.26 -7.21 9.87
C ALA A 325 10.44 -6.25 8.98
N GLY A 326 11.05 -5.15 8.55
CA GLY A 326 10.43 -4.21 7.62
C GLY A 326 10.12 -4.85 6.26
N THR A 327 11.10 -5.56 5.70
CA THR A 327 10.95 -6.27 4.42
C THR A 327 9.88 -7.37 4.50
N TYR A 328 9.89 -8.13 5.60
CA TYR A 328 8.91 -9.17 5.91
C TYR A 328 7.49 -8.60 5.87
N VAL A 329 7.22 -7.59 6.70
CA VAL A 329 5.88 -7.00 6.82
C VAL A 329 5.43 -6.38 5.48
N ASN A 330 6.33 -5.67 4.80
CA ASN A 330 6.01 -5.07 3.50
C ASN A 330 5.67 -6.11 2.43
N ALA A 331 6.33 -7.27 2.42
CA ALA A 331 6.05 -8.34 1.48
C ALA A 331 4.61 -8.88 1.65
N TYR A 332 4.17 -9.14 2.89
CA TYR A 332 2.81 -9.61 3.16
C TYR A 332 1.74 -8.52 2.96
N LEU A 333 2.05 -7.25 3.27
CA LEU A 333 1.17 -6.12 2.95
C LEU A 333 0.96 -5.99 1.45
N HIS A 334 2.03 -6.09 0.66
CA HIS A 334 1.95 -6.09 -0.79
C HIS A 334 1.16 -7.30 -1.31
N PHE A 335 1.43 -8.50 -0.77
CA PHE A 335 0.76 -9.74 -1.15
C PHE A 335 -0.76 -9.64 -1.04
N ILE A 336 -1.28 -9.17 0.08
CA ILE A 336 -2.73 -8.99 0.30
C ILE A 336 -3.30 -7.91 -0.61
N ARG A 337 -2.62 -6.77 -0.76
CA ARG A 337 -3.10 -5.66 -1.61
C ARG A 337 -3.22 -6.03 -3.08
N GLN A 338 -2.38 -6.96 -3.55
CA GLN A 338 -2.46 -7.45 -4.93
C GLN A 338 -3.63 -8.40 -5.15
N PHE A 339 -4.12 -9.07 -4.10
CA PHE A 339 -5.26 -9.96 -4.22
C PHE A 339 -6.54 -9.17 -4.48
N GLN A 340 -7.09 -9.31 -5.69
CA GLN A 340 -8.32 -8.62 -6.10
C GLN A 340 -9.30 -9.60 -6.72
N LEU A 341 -10.55 -9.53 -6.29
CA LEU A 341 -11.65 -10.24 -6.92
C LEU A 341 -12.32 -9.32 -7.95
N ARG A 342 -12.27 -9.69 -9.23
CA ARG A 342 -12.86 -8.91 -10.33
C ARG A 342 -13.94 -9.75 -11.00
N ILE A 343 -15.18 -9.27 -10.88
CA ILE A 343 -16.36 -9.92 -11.43
C ILE A 343 -16.93 -9.00 -12.50
N LYS A 344 -17.02 -9.49 -13.74
CA LYS A 344 -17.43 -8.71 -14.92
C LYS A 344 -18.74 -9.17 -15.53
N SER A 345 -19.30 -10.28 -15.06
CA SER A 345 -20.58 -10.79 -15.53
C SER A 345 -21.37 -11.51 -14.44
N PRO A 346 -22.69 -11.70 -14.60
CA PRO A 346 -23.51 -12.51 -13.70
C PRO A 346 -23.02 -13.97 -13.58
N TRP A 347 -22.47 -14.53 -14.65
CA TRP A 347 -21.87 -15.88 -14.61
C TRP A 347 -20.63 -15.92 -13.71
N GLU A 348 -19.73 -14.94 -13.85
CA GLU A 348 -18.55 -14.81 -12.99
C GLU A 348 -18.94 -14.56 -11.52
N LEU A 349 -20.05 -13.86 -11.26
CA LEU A 349 -20.58 -13.68 -9.92
C LEU A 349 -21.00 -15.03 -9.31
N SER A 350 -21.75 -15.85 -10.05
CA SER A 350 -22.15 -17.18 -9.60
C SER A 350 -20.93 -18.07 -9.31
N ALA A 351 -19.93 -18.06 -10.20
CA ALA A 351 -18.67 -18.77 -10.00
C ALA A 351 -17.90 -18.28 -8.75
N ALA A 352 -17.83 -16.96 -8.53
CA ALA A 352 -17.19 -16.39 -7.34
C ALA A 352 -17.90 -16.77 -6.05
N LEU A 353 -19.23 -16.72 -6.03
CA LEU A 353 -20.01 -17.12 -4.85
C LEU A 353 -19.83 -18.60 -4.55
N SER A 354 -19.80 -19.44 -5.58
CA SER A 354 -19.54 -20.87 -5.43
C SER A 354 -18.14 -21.14 -4.87
N ASP A 355 -17.09 -20.49 -5.41
CA ASP A 355 -15.72 -20.63 -4.91
C ASP A 355 -15.61 -20.19 -3.46
N LEU A 356 -16.12 -19.01 -3.10
CA LEU A 356 -16.02 -18.44 -1.75
C LEU A 356 -16.61 -19.36 -0.67
N GLN A 357 -17.57 -20.21 -1.02
CA GLN A 357 -18.19 -21.16 -0.11
C GLN A 357 -17.42 -22.48 0.05
N GLN A 358 -16.51 -22.79 -0.88
CA GLN A 358 -15.71 -24.02 -0.78
C GLN A 358 -14.68 -23.94 0.35
N PRO A 359 -14.44 -25.05 1.07
CA PRO A 359 -13.23 -25.19 1.88
C PRO A 359 -12.00 -25.03 0.99
N GLY A 360 -11.12 -24.09 1.32
CA GLY A 360 -9.95 -23.81 0.48
C GLY A 360 -10.25 -22.92 -0.72
N SER A 361 -11.29 -22.08 -0.66
CA SER A 361 -11.48 -21.00 -1.63
C SER A 361 -10.21 -20.17 -1.79
N GLN A 362 -9.99 -19.57 -2.95
CA GLN A 362 -8.76 -18.83 -3.23
C GLN A 362 -8.52 -17.68 -2.23
N LEU A 363 -9.60 -17.02 -1.78
CA LEU A 363 -9.55 -16.01 -0.73
C LEU A 363 -9.15 -16.63 0.62
N GLN A 364 -9.76 -17.76 1.00
CA GLN A 364 -9.43 -18.45 2.26
C GLN A 364 -7.97 -18.89 2.29
N GLU A 365 -7.45 -19.49 1.20
CA GLU A 365 -6.05 -19.90 1.09
C GLU A 365 -5.10 -18.71 1.21
N THR A 366 -5.40 -17.60 0.52
CA THR A 366 -4.59 -16.37 0.58
C THR A 366 -4.52 -15.82 2.01
N LEU A 367 -5.65 -15.78 2.72
CA LEU A 367 -5.70 -15.33 4.12
C LEU A 367 -4.99 -16.31 5.05
N ALA A 368 -5.09 -17.62 4.81
CA ALA A 368 -4.39 -18.64 5.58
C ALA A 368 -2.87 -18.54 5.42
N ILE A 369 -2.37 -18.29 4.20
CA ILE A 369 -0.94 -18.03 3.93
C ILE A 369 -0.45 -16.86 4.75
N VAL A 370 -1.19 -15.74 4.77
CA VAL A 370 -0.83 -14.56 5.54
C VAL A 370 -0.84 -14.87 7.02
N LYS A 371 -1.90 -15.50 7.56
CA LYS A 371 -1.96 -15.87 8.97
C LYS A 371 -0.76 -16.71 9.37
N THR A 372 -0.52 -17.81 8.65
CA THR A 372 0.52 -18.79 8.98
C THR A 372 1.90 -18.15 9.02
N ASN A 373 2.19 -17.23 8.10
CA ASN A 373 3.49 -16.59 8.07
C ASN A 373 3.60 -15.33 8.93
N THR A 374 2.50 -14.69 9.32
CA THR A 374 2.58 -13.47 10.16
C THR A 374 2.36 -13.74 11.65
N LYS A 375 1.83 -14.92 12.02
CA LYS A 375 1.70 -15.37 13.42
C LYS A 375 2.98 -16.06 13.90
N LEU A 376 4.10 -15.32 13.88
CA LEU A 376 5.41 -15.82 14.28
C LEU A 376 5.50 -16.05 15.80
N ASN A 377 6.25 -17.07 16.22
CA ASN A 377 6.54 -17.31 17.64
C ASN A 377 7.76 -16.49 18.07
N LEU A 378 7.52 -15.19 18.27
CA LEU A 378 8.51 -14.26 18.81
C LEU A 378 8.60 -14.44 20.33
N SER A 379 9.80 -14.70 20.85
CA SER A 379 10.06 -14.68 22.29
C SER A 379 9.77 -13.29 22.87
N ASN A 380 9.53 -13.21 24.19
CA ASN A 380 9.46 -11.93 24.91
C ASN A 380 10.83 -11.23 25.04
N ALA A 381 11.79 -11.60 24.19
CA ALA A 381 13.13 -11.05 24.22
C ALA A 381 13.11 -9.62 23.64
N PRO A 382 13.83 -8.66 24.26
CA PRO A 382 13.76 -7.24 23.89
C PRO A 382 13.99 -6.94 22.40
N GLU A 383 14.85 -7.71 21.74
CA GLU A 383 15.21 -7.57 20.33
C GLU A 383 14.04 -7.79 19.37
N PHE A 384 13.06 -8.63 19.71
CA PHE A 384 11.92 -8.94 18.85
C PHE A 384 10.70 -8.04 19.09
N ILE A 385 10.73 -7.17 20.11
CA ILE A 385 9.59 -6.29 20.44
C ILE A 385 9.20 -5.43 19.23
N ALA A 386 10.19 -4.80 18.58
CA ALA A 386 9.94 -3.94 17.41
C ALA A 386 9.36 -4.74 16.23
N PHE A 387 9.80 -5.98 16.03
CA PHE A 387 9.27 -6.85 14.97
C PHE A 387 7.82 -7.25 15.28
N SER A 388 7.54 -7.66 16.53
CA SER A 388 6.17 -7.98 16.99
C SER A 388 5.20 -6.82 16.77
N GLN A 389 5.63 -5.60 17.12
CA GLN A 389 4.83 -4.39 16.89
C GLN A 389 4.52 -4.18 15.40
N LYS A 390 5.48 -4.37 14.49
CA LYS A 390 5.22 -4.24 13.05
C LYS A 390 4.26 -5.31 12.51
N LEU A 391 4.31 -6.54 13.04
CA LEU A 391 3.40 -7.63 12.66
C LEU A 391 1.96 -7.42 13.15
N SER A 392 1.74 -6.58 14.16
CA SER A 392 0.42 -6.32 14.73
C SER A 392 -0.62 -5.83 13.70
N VAL A 393 -0.17 -5.25 12.58
CA VAL A 393 -1.03 -4.85 11.45
C VAL A 393 -1.89 -6.02 10.95
N PHE A 394 -1.38 -7.25 10.99
CA PHE A 394 -2.08 -8.46 10.54
C PHE A 394 -3.01 -9.08 11.58
N GLY A 395 -3.15 -8.47 12.76
CA GLY A 395 -3.91 -9.04 13.88
C GLY A 395 -5.39 -9.30 13.57
N SER A 396 -6.01 -8.53 12.68
CA SER A 396 -7.38 -8.78 12.22
C SER A 396 -7.49 -10.04 11.34
N ILE A 397 -6.54 -10.27 10.44
CA ILE A 397 -6.47 -11.48 9.61
C ILE A 397 -6.16 -12.71 10.46
N GLN A 398 -5.27 -12.58 11.44
CA GLN A 398 -4.94 -13.68 12.36
C GLN A 398 -6.17 -14.12 13.16
N ARG A 399 -6.98 -13.16 13.64
CA ARG A 399 -8.26 -13.44 14.33
C ARG A 399 -9.31 -14.02 13.39
N LEU A 400 -9.46 -13.46 12.19
CA LEU A 400 -10.39 -13.93 11.17
C LEU A 400 -10.15 -15.40 10.81
N MET A 401 -8.87 -15.76 10.66
CA MET A 401 -8.43 -17.08 10.25
C MET A 401 -8.07 -17.97 11.45
N GLU A 402 -8.46 -17.63 12.68
CA GLU A 402 -8.20 -18.47 13.85
C GLU A 402 -8.95 -19.80 13.71
N GLU A 403 -8.23 -20.90 13.88
CA GLU A 403 -8.77 -22.23 13.61
C GLU A 403 -9.42 -22.81 14.87
N LYS A 404 -10.62 -23.38 14.73
CA LYS A 404 -11.31 -24.14 15.77
C LYS A 404 -11.89 -25.39 15.13
N ASN A 405 -11.48 -26.57 15.61
CA ASN A 405 -11.96 -27.87 15.14
C ASN A 405 -11.84 -28.04 13.60
N GLY A 406 -10.74 -27.60 12.98
CA GLY A 406 -10.52 -27.73 11.54
C GLY A 406 -11.26 -26.71 10.66
N ALA A 407 -11.89 -25.69 11.26
CA ALA A 407 -12.65 -24.65 10.56
C ALA A 407 -12.23 -23.24 11.01
N TYR A 408 -12.66 -22.22 10.24
CA TYR A 408 -12.44 -20.79 10.52
C TYR A 408 -13.78 -20.10 10.84
N PRO A 409 -14.25 -20.08 12.11
CA PRO A 409 -15.63 -19.68 12.43
C PRO A 409 -15.99 -18.25 12.03
N GLU A 410 -15.06 -17.30 12.16
CA GLU A 410 -15.32 -15.90 11.79
C GLU A 410 -15.41 -15.72 10.26
N PHE A 411 -14.63 -16.48 9.50
CA PHE A 411 -14.72 -16.50 8.03
C PHE A 411 -15.99 -17.22 7.55
N GLN A 412 -16.40 -18.30 8.24
CA GLN A 412 -17.65 -19.01 7.94
C GLN A 412 -18.89 -18.12 8.08
N LYS A 413 -18.88 -17.11 8.96
CA LYS A 413 -19.95 -16.10 9.01
C LYS A 413 -20.07 -15.31 7.70
N TYR A 414 -18.94 -14.94 7.09
CA TYR A 414 -18.95 -14.30 5.76
C TYR A 414 -19.42 -15.27 4.68
N GLN A 415 -18.94 -16.53 4.71
CA GLN A 415 -19.41 -17.56 3.78
C GLN A 415 -20.93 -17.79 3.88
N ALA A 416 -21.51 -17.72 5.08
CA ALA A 416 -22.95 -17.83 5.29
C ALA A 416 -23.71 -16.66 4.65
N ILE A 417 -23.19 -15.42 4.74
CA ILE A 417 -23.79 -14.26 4.04
C ILE A 417 -23.73 -14.48 2.53
N MET A 418 -22.62 -14.98 1.99
CA MET A 418 -22.47 -15.26 0.55
C MET A 418 -23.39 -16.41 0.09
N ALA A 419 -23.54 -17.46 0.91
CA ALA A 419 -24.43 -18.58 0.64
C ALA A 419 -25.90 -18.14 0.63
N GLN A 420 -26.31 -17.33 1.60
CA GLN A 420 -27.65 -16.74 1.65
C GLN A 420 -27.90 -15.89 0.40
N MET A 421 -26.94 -15.05 0.03
CA MET A 421 -27.03 -14.23 -1.18
C MET A 421 -27.17 -15.10 -2.43
N GLN A 422 -26.34 -16.13 -2.59
CA GLN A 422 -26.44 -17.04 -3.73
C GLN A 422 -27.82 -17.73 -3.77
N GLN A 423 -28.30 -18.25 -2.65
CA GLN A 423 -29.61 -18.91 -2.58
C GLN A 423 -30.75 -17.97 -3.00
N GLU A 424 -30.69 -16.70 -2.58
CA GLU A 424 -31.69 -15.70 -3.00
C GLU A 424 -31.58 -15.43 -4.51
N LEU A 425 -30.37 -15.22 -5.03
CA LEU A 425 -30.14 -14.93 -6.45
C LEU A 425 -30.58 -16.08 -7.36
N ASP A 426 -30.36 -17.32 -6.94
CA ASP A 426 -30.71 -18.54 -7.70
C ASP A 426 -32.19 -18.94 -7.52
N SER A 427 -32.95 -18.25 -6.67
CA SER A 427 -34.35 -18.58 -6.41
C SER A 427 -35.21 -18.41 -7.67
N ARG A 428 -36.00 -19.45 -7.96
CA ARG A 428 -37.00 -19.47 -9.04
C ARG A 428 -38.42 -19.30 -8.52
N GLU A 429 -38.58 -19.15 -7.21
CA GLU A 429 -39.89 -18.97 -6.61
C GLU A 429 -40.45 -17.58 -6.96
N PRO A 430 -41.75 -17.48 -7.25
CA PRO A 430 -42.40 -16.19 -7.44
C PRO A 430 -42.19 -15.29 -6.22
N TYR A 431 -42.03 -13.99 -6.45
CA TYR A 431 -41.92 -13.03 -5.37
C TYR A 431 -43.19 -12.99 -4.54
N VAL A 432 -43.05 -13.08 -3.22
CA VAL A 432 -44.14 -12.89 -2.26
C VAL A 432 -43.89 -11.59 -1.51
N ALA A 433 -44.80 -10.62 -1.68
CA ALA A 433 -44.72 -9.33 -1.03
C ALA A 433 -44.70 -9.47 0.50
N GLN A 434 -43.76 -8.79 1.12
CA GLN A 434 -43.64 -8.69 2.58
C GLN A 434 -44.42 -7.49 3.08
N LYS A 435 -44.88 -7.54 4.34
CA LYS A 435 -45.57 -6.39 4.96
C LYS A 435 -44.72 -5.11 4.97
N THR A 436 -43.40 -5.26 5.02
CA THR A 436 -42.41 -4.17 5.00
C THR A 436 -42.24 -3.53 3.63
N ASP A 437 -42.78 -4.12 2.55
CA ASP A 437 -42.64 -3.56 1.20
C ASP A 437 -43.56 -2.37 0.95
N GLY A 438 -44.70 -2.29 1.64
CA GLY A 438 -45.68 -1.22 1.44
C GLY A 438 -46.01 -1.02 -0.04
N ASP A 439 -45.87 0.22 -0.50
CA ASP A 439 -46.16 0.64 -1.88
C ASP A 439 -45.13 0.13 -2.92
N GLU A 440 -44.00 -0.46 -2.48
CA GLU A 440 -42.97 -1.02 -3.39
C GLU A 440 -43.27 -2.46 -3.81
N ALA A 441 -44.30 -3.09 -3.23
CA ALA A 441 -44.57 -4.52 -3.39
C ALA A 441 -44.77 -4.96 -4.85
N ALA A 442 -45.60 -4.23 -5.60
CA ALA A 442 -45.90 -4.55 -6.99
C ALA A 442 -44.68 -4.32 -7.89
N PHE A 443 -43.96 -3.21 -7.72
CA PHE A 443 -42.68 -2.99 -8.41
C PHE A 443 -41.65 -4.10 -8.14
N LYS A 444 -41.43 -4.47 -6.87
CA LYS A 444 -40.50 -5.57 -6.51
C LYS A 444 -40.91 -6.90 -7.13
N GLY A 445 -42.21 -7.13 -7.31
CA GLY A 445 -42.73 -8.31 -8.01
C GLY A 445 -42.32 -8.42 -9.48
N THR A 446 -42.00 -7.29 -10.12
CA THR A 446 -41.50 -7.25 -11.51
C THR A 446 -40.00 -7.48 -11.64
N LEU A 447 -39.25 -7.30 -10.54
CA LEU A 447 -37.80 -7.43 -10.52
C LEU A 447 -37.38 -8.90 -10.39
N THR A 448 -36.24 -9.23 -11.00
CA THR A 448 -35.53 -10.49 -10.73
C THR A 448 -35.05 -10.54 -9.27
N PRO A 449 -34.66 -11.72 -8.73
CA PRO A 449 -34.04 -11.78 -7.41
C PRO A 449 -32.81 -10.87 -7.27
N MET A 450 -31.96 -10.79 -8.31
CA MET A 450 -30.82 -9.88 -8.33
C MET A 450 -31.23 -8.41 -8.33
N GLY A 451 -32.25 -8.04 -9.09
CA GLY A 451 -32.83 -6.70 -9.10
C GLY A 451 -33.38 -6.32 -7.73
N ARG A 452 -34.07 -7.23 -7.04
CA ARG A 452 -34.57 -6.99 -5.67
C ARG A 452 -33.45 -6.81 -4.66
N ALA A 453 -32.41 -7.64 -4.72
CA ALA A 453 -31.24 -7.49 -3.87
C ALA A 453 -30.52 -6.15 -4.12
N ALA A 454 -30.35 -5.76 -5.39
CA ALA A 454 -29.79 -4.46 -5.74
C ALA A 454 -30.67 -3.29 -5.26
N TRP A 455 -31.99 -3.40 -5.40
CA TRP A 455 -32.93 -2.40 -4.89
C TRP A 455 -32.79 -2.18 -3.39
N ALA A 456 -32.69 -3.25 -2.60
CA ALA A 456 -32.43 -3.16 -1.15
C ALA A 456 -31.09 -2.49 -0.84
N ILE A 457 -30.04 -2.76 -1.64
CA ILE A 457 -28.72 -2.14 -1.52
C ILE A 457 -28.79 -0.64 -1.82
N LEU A 458 -29.46 -0.24 -2.89
CA LEU A 458 -29.60 1.16 -3.31
C LEU A 458 -30.32 1.99 -2.23
N LEU A 459 -31.39 1.44 -1.67
CA LEU A 459 -32.16 2.07 -0.60
C LEU A 459 -31.49 1.97 0.79
N LYS A 460 -30.33 1.30 0.89
CA LYS A 460 -29.60 1.07 2.14
C LYS A 460 -30.49 0.45 3.22
N GLN A 461 -31.33 -0.50 2.84
CA GLN A 461 -32.25 -1.16 3.76
C GLN A 461 -31.49 -1.97 4.81
N ASP A 462 -32.07 -2.05 6.00
CA ASP A 462 -31.60 -2.95 7.04
C ASP A 462 -31.73 -4.39 6.55
N GLY A 463 -30.62 -5.14 6.58
CA GLY A 463 -30.55 -6.49 6.01
C GLY A 463 -30.01 -6.59 4.58
N ALA A 464 -29.80 -5.47 3.87
CA ALA A 464 -29.12 -5.50 2.57
C ALA A 464 -27.69 -6.06 2.71
N TYR A 465 -27.24 -6.85 1.72
CA TYR A 465 -25.95 -7.54 1.76
C TYR A 465 -24.75 -6.60 1.99
N THR A 466 -24.82 -5.36 1.50
CA THR A 466 -23.77 -4.34 1.73
C THR A 466 -23.68 -3.96 3.19
N THR A 467 -24.83 -3.83 3.86
CA THR A 467 -24.91 -3.56 5.30
C THR A 467 -24.41 -4.75 6.10
N LEU A 468 -24.80 -5.98 5.73
CA LEU A 468 -24.35 -7.21 6.40
C LEU A 468 -22.83 -7.39 6.32
N VAL A 469 -22.25 -7.29 5.12
CA VAL A 469 -20.80 -7.42 4.91
C VAL A 469 -20.04 -6.27 5.59
N LYS A 470 -20.54 -5.03 5.52
CA LYS A 470 -19.91 -3.89 6.20
C LYS A 470 -19.89 -4.08 7.71
N SER A 471 -21.00 -4.48 8.32
CA SER A 471 -21.09 -4.75 9.75
C SER A 471 -20.16 -5.91 10.16
N TRP A 472 -20.10 -6.98 9.35
CA TRP A 472 -19.18 -8.09 9.60
C TRP A 472 -17.70 -7.65 9.53
N LEU A 473 -17.30 -6.89 8.50
CA LEU A 473 -15.93 -6.38 8.36
C LEU A 473 -15.53 -5.46 9.52
N GLN A 474 -16.46 -4.61 9.99
CA GLN A 474 -16.25 -3.76 11.16
C GLN A 474 -16.07 -4.58 12.43
N ASN A 475 -16.89 -5.62 12.64
CA ASN A 475 -16.80 -6.49 13.80
C ASN A 475 -15.49 -7.28 13.86
N VAL A 476 -15.00 -7.78 12.72
CA VAL A 476 -13.71 -8.49 12.64
C VAL A 476 -12.53 -7.50 12.69
N GLY A 477 -12.74 -6.24 12.29
CA GLY A 477 -11.72 -5.18 12.29
C GLY A 477 -10.79 -5.24 11.08
N ILE A 478 -11.30 -5.66 9.92
CA ILE A 478 -10.53 -5.65 8.67
C ILE A 478 -10.36 -4.22 8.19
N GLN A 479 -9.12 -3.80 7.93
CA GLN A 479 -8.81 -2.43 7.52
C GLN A 479 -9.35 -2.13 6.12
N PRO A 480 -9.78 -0.88 5.82
CA PRO A 480 -10.41 -0.51 4.55
C PRO A 480 -9.65 -0.97 3.30
N GLU A 481 -8.33 -0.94 3.32
CA GLU A 481 -7.44 -1.30 2.22
C GLU A 481 -7.52 -2.80 1.85
N TRP A 482 -8.08 -3.63 2.73
CA TRP A 482 -8.18 -5.09 2.56
C TRP A 482 -9.63 -5.55 2.35
N GLN A 483 -10.59 -4.63 2.31
CA GLN A 483 -12.01 -4.98 2.25
C GLN A 483 -12.50 -5.32 0.83
N GLN A 484 -11.75 -4.94 -0.21
CA GLN A 484 -12.19 -5.10 -1.61
C GLN A 484 -12.62 -6.54 -1.97
N PRO A 485 -11.86 -7.60 -1.64
CA PRO A 485 -12.26 -8.96 -1.99
C PRO A 485 -13.58 -9.40 -1.35
N PHE A 486 -13.90 -8.86 -0.16
CA PHE A 486 -15.13 -9.18 0.57
C PHE A 486 -16.34 -8.40 0.04
N PHE A 487 -16.13 -7.18 -0.45
CA PHE A 487 -17.21 -6.37 -1.04
C PHE A 487 -17.47 -6.67 -2.51
N ALA A 488 -16.51 -7.22 -3.24
CA ALA A 488 -16.62 -7.41 -4.69
C ALA A 488 -17.91 -8.16 -5.12
N PRO A 489 -18.34 -9.26 -4.47
CA PRO A 489 -19.57 -9.95 -4.85
C PRO A 489 -20.82 -9.08 -4.66
N VAL A 490 -20.89 -8.36 -3.53
CA VAL A 490 -22.01 -7.48 -3.20
C VAL A 490 -22.09 -6.27 -4.14
N GLN A 491 -20.94 -5.67 -4.46
CA GLN A 491 -20.86 -4.59 -5.43
C GLN A 491 -21.34 -5.05 -6.80
N SER A 492 -20.97 -6.26 -7.21
CA SER A 492 -21.40 -6.85 -8.49
C SER A 492 -22.91 -7.09 -8.54
N VAL A 493 -23.53 -7.54 -7.44
CA VAL A 493 -25.00 -7.63 -7.33
C VAL A 493 -25.64 -6.26 -7.51
N ALA A 494 -25.11 -5.23 -6.85
CA ALA A 494 -25.61 -3.87 -6.98
C ALA A 494 -25.52 -3.37 -8.43
N ASP A 495 -24.37 -3.58 -9.08
CA ASP A 495 -24.12 -3.09 -10.44
C ASP A 495 -25.00 -3.82 -11.46
N PHE A 496 -24.98 -5.16 -11.50
CA PHE A 496 -25.77 -5.95 -12.45
C PHE A 496 -27.28 -5.86 -12.18
N GLY A 497 -27.68 -5.87 -10.91
CA GLY A 497 -29.10 -5.73 -10.56
C GLY A 497 -29.63 -4.34 -10.86
N THR A 498 -28.81 -3.30 -10.78
CA THR A 498 -29.19 -1.94 -11.23
C THR A 498 -29.45 -1.89 -12.73
N THR A 499 -28.61 -2.55 -13.54
CA THR A 499 -28.87 -2.67 -14.99
C THR A 499 -30.23 -3.33 -15.26
N GLN A 500 -30.54 -4.42 -14.54
CA GLN A 500 -31.84 -5.10 -14.68
C GLN A 500 -33.01 -4.23 -14.22
N ILE A 501 -32.85 -3.45 -13.14
CA ILE A 501 -33.87 -2.49 -12.72
C ILE A 501 -34.13 -1.48 -13.83
N ASN A 502 -33.09 -0.90 -14.43
CA ASN A 502 -33.24 0.07 -15.52
C ASN A 502 -33.99 -0.52 -16.72
N GLU A 503 -33.68 -1.76 -17.11
CA GLU A 503 -34.38 -2.47 -18.19
C GLU A 503 -35.87 -2.67 -17.88
N VAL A 504 -36.20 -3.09 -16.66
CA VAL A 504 -37.60 -3.27 -16.21
C VAL A 504 -38.34 -1.93 -16.19
N VAL A 505 -37.74 -0.89 -15.64
CA VAL A 505 -38.33 0.47 -15.60
C VAL A 505 -38.59 0.98 -17.01
N PHE A 506 -37.63 0.82 -17.92
CA PHE A 506 -37.80 1.20 -19.33
C PHE A 506 -38.95 0.42 -19.98
N SER A 507 -38.99 -0.90 -19.80
CA SER A 507 -40.03 -1.75 -20.38
C SER A 507 -41.43 -1.37 -19.88
N ILE A 508 -41.60 -1.18 -18.57
CA ILE A 508 -42.90 -0.82 -17.97
C ILE A 508 -43.34 0.56 -18.45
N TRP A 509 -42.43 1.54 -18.49
CA TRP A 509 -42.76 2.88 -18.95
C TRP A 509 -43.12 2.92 -20.44
N SER A 510 -42.33 2.24 -21.29
CA SER A 510 -42.60 2.15 -22.72
C SER A 510 -43.95 1.50 -23.00
N ASP A 511 -44.26 0.37 -22.36
CA ASP A 511 -45.57 -0.26 -22.53
C ASP A 511 -46.71 0.64 -22.01
N LEU A 512 -46.56 1.23 -20.82
CA LEU A 512 -47.53 2.15 -20.26
C LEU A 512 -47.83 3.31 -21.20
N TRP A 513 -46.78 3.94 -21.75
CA TRP A 513 -46.90 5.10 -22.61
C TRP A 513 -47.38 4.74 -24.02
N ASP A 514 -46.75 3.77 -24.66
CA ASP A 514 -46.99 3.44 -26.07
C ASP A 514 -48.34 2.72 -26.25
N SER A 515 -48.75 1.90 -25.29
CA SER A 515 -50.03 1.17 -25.37
C SER A 515 -51.23 2.04 -24.98
N ASN A 516 -51.07 2.98 -24.02
CA ASN A 516 -52.21 3.72 -23.46
C ASN A 516 -52.28 5.21 -23.87
N ILE A 517 -51.14 5.86 -24.12
CA ILE A 517 -51.10 7.32 -24.37
C ILE A 517 -50.94 7.64 -25.85
N VAL A 518 -49.97 7.02 -26.53
CA VAL A 518 -49.68 7.29 -27.95
C VAL A 518 -50.90 7.17 -28.86
N PRO A 519 -51.79 6.16 -28.72
CA PRO A 519 -52.98 6.05 -29.56
C PRO A 519 -53.95 7.23 -29.38
N LEU A 520 -54.05 7.79 -28.17
CA LEU A 520 -54.92 8.93 -27.87
C LEU A 520 -54.36 10.23 -28.42
N LEU A 521 -53.03 10.39 -28.43
CA LEU A 521 -52.37 11.58 -28.98
C LEU A 521 -52.61 11.77 -30.48
N ALA A 522 -53.01 10.70 -31.20
CA ALA A 522 -53.37 10.77 -32.61
C ALA A 522 -54.80 11.28 -32.86
N LYS A 523 -55.61 11.46 -31.82
CA LYS A 523 -57.02 11.88 -31.89
C LYS A 523 -57.21 13.34 -31.50
N PHE A 524 -58.30 13.94 -31.95
CA PHE A 524 -58.74 15.25 -31.45
C PHE A 524 -59.27 15.10 -30.01
N PRO A 525 -58.97 16.01 -29.05
CA PRO A 525 -58.35 17.33 -29.21
C PRO A 525 -56.82 17.40 -29.10
N PHE A 526 -56.11 16.29 -28.86
CA PHE A 526 -54.64 16.28 -28.79
C PHE A 526 -53.98 16.59 -30.13
N ARG A 527 -54.54 16.05 -31.21
CA ARG A 527 -54.16 16.32 -32.59
C ARG A 527 -55.21 17.19 -33.27
N SER A 528 -54.87 18.44 -33.53
CA SER A 528 -55.81 19.45 -34.03
C SER A 528 -56.31 19.17 -35.47
N ASP A 529 -55.50 18.56 -36.33
CA ASP A 529 -55.88 18.21 -37.71
C ASP A 529 -56.63 16.88 -37.83
N ALA A 530 -56.91 16.18 -36.72
CA ALA A 530 -57.66 14.93 -36.76
C ALA A 530 -59.12 15.15 -37.20
N GLY A 531 -59.63 14.27 -38.07
CA GLY A 531 -61.02 14.28 -38.55
C GLY A 531 -62.04 13.88 -37.47
N ARG A 532 -63.33 14.03 -37.77
CA ARG A 532 -64.43 13.67 -36.84
C ARG A 532 -64.49 12.16 -36.53
N ASP A 533 -63.98 11.33 -37.41
CA ASP A 533 -63.85 9.87 -37.24
C ASP A 533 -62.75 9.47 -36.24
N LYS A 534 -61.88 10.42 -35.86
CA LYS A 534 -60.76 10.22 -34.94
C LYS A 534 -60.83 11.22 -33.79
N GLU A 535 -62.01 11.32 -33.19
CA GLU A 535 -62.24 12.07 -31.96
C GLU A 535 -62.11 11.14 -30.77
N LEU A 536 -61.44 11.64 -29.73
CA LEU A 536 -61.39 10.99 -28.44
C LEU A 536 -62.78 10.98 -27.82
N THR A 537 -63.20 9.91 -27.18
CA THR A 537 -64.44 9.94 -26.37
C THR A 537 -64.13 10.22 -24.89
N GLY A 538 -65.10 10.72 -24.15
CA GLY A 538 -65.03 10.93 -22.71
C GLY A 538 -64.73 9.62 -21.98
N ASP A 539 -65.31 8.50 -22.43
CA ASP A 539 -65.04 7.17 -21.90
C ASP A 539 -63.57 6.75 -22.11
N GLU A 540 -62.98 7.02 -23.28
CA GLU A 540 -61.56 6.76 -23.53
C GLU A 540 -60.66 7.62 -22.63
N LEU A 541 -61.01 8.90 -22.46
CA LEU A 541 -60.28 9.83 -21.60
C LEU A 541 -60.35 9.40 -20.12
N ILE A 542 -61.53 8.98 -19.65
CA ILE A 542 -61.74 8.46 -18.28
C ILE A 542 -60.97 7.14 -18.10
N HIS A 543 -61.09 6.22 -19.04
CA HIS A 543 -60.44 4.91 -18.98
C HIS A 543 -58.92 5.02 -18.81
N VAL A 544 -58.29 6.02 -19.43
CA VAL A 544 -56.83 6.19 -19.37
C VAL A 544 -56.40 7.13 -18.24
N PHE A 545 -56.99 8.31 -18.12
CA PHE A 545 -56.45 9.40 -17.29
C PHE A 545 -57.17 9.64 -15.97
N HIS A 546 -58.28 8.95 -15.69
CA HIS A 546 -59.01 9.17 -14.44
C HIS A 546 -58.11 8.91 -13.22
N PRO A 547 -58.03 9.83 -12.23
CA PRO A 547 -57.01 9.78 -11.18
C PRO A 547 -57.06 8.55 -10.26
N LYS A 548 -58.21 7.89 -10.16
CA LYS A 548 -58.42 6.71 -9.29
C LYS A 548 -58.69 5.39 -10.01
N GLN A 549 -59.06 5.46 -11.28
CA GLN A 549 -59.58 4.30 -12.04
C GLN A 549 -58.95 4.21 -13.43
N GLY A 550 -58.19 5.22 -13.84
CA GLY A 550 -57.53 5.25 -15.12
C GLY A 550 -56.36 4.26 -15.14
N VAL A 551 -56.23 3.52 -16.23
CA VAL A 551 -55.18 2.51 -16.39
C VAL A 551 -53.78 3.11 -16.28
N PHE A 552 -53.60 4.38 -16.69
CA PHE A 552 -52.31 5.06 -16.55
C PHE A 552 -51.91 5.22 -15.08
N TRP A 553 -52.80 5.78 -14.26
CA TRP A 553 -52.50 6.06 -12.86
C TRP A 553 -52.39 4.79 -12.03
N SER A 554 -53.23 3.78 -12.27
CA SER A 554 -53.11 2.49 -11.59
C SER A 554 -51.74 1.87 -11.85
N ALA A 555 -51.35 1.72 -13.12
CA ALA A 555 -50.06 1.12 -13.46
C ALA A 555 -48.87 1.97 -13.00
N PHE A 556 -48.96 3.30 -13.10
CA PHE A 556 -47.92 4.17 -12.57
C PHE A 556 -47.77 3.99 -11.05
N HIS A 557 -48.87 4.00 -10.30
CA HIS A 557 -48.83 3.85 -8.85
C HIS A 557 -48.27 2.50 -8.42
N ASP A 558 -48.72 1.42 -9.05
CA ASP A 558 -48.30 0.06 -8.72
C ASP A 558 -46.83 -0.19 -9.03
N TYR A 559 -46.33 0.32 -10.17
CA TYR A 559 -45.02 -0.11 -10.69
C TYR A 559 -43.95 0.97 -10.72
N LEU A 560 -44.29 2.26 -10.87
CA LEU A 560 -43.31 3.31 -11.16
C LEU A 560 -43.27 4.43 -10.10
N SER A 561 -44.30 4.55 -9.27
CA SER A 561 -44.33 5.51 -8.16
C SER A 561 -43.20 5.30 -7.15
N PRO A 562 -42.68 4.08 -6.86
CA PRO A 562 -41.53 3.90 -5.99
C PRO A 562 -40.26 4.63 -6.44
N LEU A 563 -40.18 5.07 -7.70
CA LEU A 563 -39.05 5.82 -8.26
C LEU A 563 -39.17 7.34 -8.05
N CYS A 564 -40.37 7.81 -7.67
CA CYS A 564 -40.74 9.21 -7.66
C CYS A 564 -41.26 9.67 -6.30
N ARG A 565 -41.33 10.98 -6.11
CA ARG A 565 -42.03 11.65 -5.00
C ARG A 565 -42.90 12.76 -5.54
N MET A 566 -44.12 12.83 -5.03
CA MET A 566 -45.05 13.92 -5.29
C MET A 566 -44.73 15.11 -4.39
N GLY A 567 -44.52 16.28 -4.97
CA GLY A 567 -44.34 17.55 -4.25
C GLY A 567 -44.89 18.71 -5.07
N ASN A 568 -45.63 19.62 -4.43
CA ASN A 568 -46.27 20.77 -5.10
C ASN A 568 -47.07 20.38 -6.37
N GLN A 569 -47.79 19.26 -6.32
CA GLN A 569 -48.55 18.67 -7.44
C GLN A 569 -47.71 18.23 -8.66
N LEU A 570 -46.39 18.11 -8.50
CA LEU A 570 -45.49 17.60 -9.52
C LEU A 570 -44.73 16.38 -9.00
N TRP A 571 -44.56 15.41 -9.88
CA TRP A 571 -43.69 14.26 -9.66
C TRP A 571 -42.25 14.67 -9.91
N SER A 572 -41.40 14.32 -8.96
CA SER A 572 -39.96 14.48 -9.02
C SER A 572 -39.28 13.14 -8.73
N ARG A 573 -38.05 12.97 -9.21
CA ARG A 573 -37.28 11.78 -8.91
C ARG A 573 -36.93 11.72 -7.42
N ARG A 574 -36.95 10.52 -6.86
CA ARG A 574 -36.43 10.24 -5.52
C ARG A 574 -34.93 10.53 -5.44
N HIS A 575 -34.52 11.41 -4.53
CA HIS A 575 -33.13 11.83 -4.40
C HIS A 575 -32.19 10.66 -4.05
N ASP A 576 -32.66 9.71 -3.24
CA ASP A 576 -31.96 8.48 -2.87
C ASP A 576 -31.66 7.54 -4.06
N LEU A 577 -32.35 7.75 -5.20
CA LEU A 577 -32.18 6.99 -6.42
C LEU A 577 -31.52 7.79 -7.56
N SER A 578 -31.30 9.11 -7.38
CA SER A 578 -31.01 10.09 -8.45
C SER A 578 -29.73 9.88 -9.26
N ASP A 579 -28.76 9.13 -8.73
CA ASP A 579 -27.47 8.88 -9.40
C ASP A 579 -27.28 7.40 -9.77
N ARG A 580 -28.32 6.57 -9.57
CA ARG A 580 -28.19 5.11 -9.64
C ARG A 580 -29.16 4.44 -10.61
N ILE A 581 -30.41 4.90 -10.69
CA ILE A 581 -31.44 4.33 -11.59
C ILE A 581 -31.69 5.23 -12.79
N GLU A 582 -31.42 4.77 -14.01
CA GLU A 582 -31.67 5.59 -15.20
C GLU A 582 -33.16 5.63 -15.52
N LEU A 583 -33.75 6.83 -15.53
CA LEU A 583 -35.14 7.02 -15.97
C LEU A 583 -35.17 7.20 -17.50
N PRO A 584 -36.22 6.71 -18.18
CA PRO A 584 -36.40 6.93 -19.62
C PRO A 584 -36.39 8.42 -19.99
N ALA A 585 -36.01 8.72 -21.24
CA ALA A 585 -36.00 10.08 -21.75
C ALA A 585 -37.40 10.73 -21.62
N ASN A 586 -37.42 12.00 -21.22
CA ASN A 586 -38.64 12.80 -20.98
C ASN A 586 -39.63 12.20 -19.97
N PHE A 587 -39.26 11.16 -19.21
CA PHE A 587 -40.14 10.47 -18.26
C PHE A 587 -40.88 11.45 -17.33
N LEU A 588 -40.14 12.31 -16.62
CA LEU A 588 -40.74 13.25 -15.67
C LEU A 588 -41.54 14.35 -16.37
N GLN A 589 -41.12 14.79 -17.55
CA GLN A 589 -41.85 15.81 -18.32
C GLN A 589 -43.23 15.27 -18.72
N ARG A 590 -43.26 14.07 -19.30
CA ARG A 590 -44.47 13.35 -19.71
C ARG A 590 -45.39 13.02 -18.55
N LEU A 591 -44.83 12.45 -17.48
CA LEU A 591 -45.57 12.15 -16.26
C LEU A 591 -46.25 13.40 -15.67
N ASN A 592 -45.53 14.52 -15.64
CA ASN A 592 -46.10 15.77 -15.14
C ASN A 592 -47.11 16.40 -16.11
N ALA A 593 -46.97 16.22 -17.42
CA ALA A 593 -47.98 16.61 -18.38
C ALA A 593 -49.28 15.82 -18.17
N VAL A 594 -49.19 14.50 -17.90
CA VAL A 594 -50.34 13.67 -17.55
C VAL A 594 -50.96 14.07 -16.20
N GLN A 595 -50.12 14.39 -15.20
CA GLN A 595 -50.56 14.93 -13.90
C GLN A 595 -51.36 16.22 -14.05
N GLN A 596 -50.87 17.16 -14.86
CA GLN A 596 -51.55 18.42 -15.14
C GLN A 596 -52.84 18.21 -15.91
N LEU A 597 -52.85 17.33 -16.91
CA LEU A 597 -54.08 16.98 -17.63
C LEU A 597 -55.14 16.45 -16.65
N SER A 598 -54.76 15.48 -15.82
CA SER A 598 -55.67 14.83 -14.88
C SER A 598 -56.20 15.80 -13.82
N ALA A 599 -55.35 16.66 -13.24
CA ALA A 599 -55.76 17.64 -12.23
C ALA A 599 -56.65 18.78 -12.78
N ASN A 600 -56.62 19.02 -14.09
CA ASN A 600 -57.50 20.00 -14.73
C ASN A 600 -58.86 19.42 -15.09
N LEU A 601 -58.93 18.11 -15.38
CA LEU A 601 -60.15 17.44 -15.81
C LEU A 601 -60.95 16.82 -14.66
N TRP A 602 -60.31 16.46 -13.54
CA TRP A 602 -60.97 15.88 -12.37
C TRP A 602 -60.62 16.62 -11.08
N ASP A 603 -61.49 16.53 -10.08
CA ASP A 603 -61.20 16.92 -8.70
C ASP A 603 -60.45 15.81 -7.93
N ALA A 604 -60.15 16.05 -6.65
CA ALA A 604 -59.43 15.08 -5.81
C ALA A 604 -60.27 13.83 -5.51
N GLU A 605 -61.59 13.96 -5.55
CA GLU A 605 -62.56 12.89 -5.35
C GLU A 605 -62.69 12.00 -6.59
N GLY A 606 -62.28 12.50 -7.77
CA GLY A 606 -62.40 11.84 -9.06
C GLY A 606 -63.65 12.26 -9.85
N ASN A 607 -64.38 13.29 -9.42
CA ASN A 607 -65.51 13.79 -10.20
C ASN A 607 -65.01 14.64 -11.38
N PRO A 608 -65.68 14.60 -12.54
CA PRO A 608 -65.38 15.49 -13.66
C PRO A 608 -65.50 16.96 -13.24
N LYS A 609 -64.50 17.75 -13.63
CA LYS A 609 -64.36 19.16 -13.30
C LYS A 609 -64.46 20.00 -14.58
N PRO A 610 -65.31 21.05 -14.62
CA PRO A 610 -65.40 21.90 -15.81
C PRO A 610 -64.08 22.62 -16.09
N LEU A 611 -63.71 22.75 -17.37
CA LEU A 611 -62.58 23.57 -17.78
C LEU A 611 -62.95 25.04 -17.60
N GLN A 612 -62.27 25.69 -16.65
CA GLN A 612 -62.56 27.08 -16.29
C GLN A 612 -61.90 28.02 -17.29
N LEU A 613 -62.63 28.40 -18.34
CA LEU A 613 -62.18 29.40 -19.29
C LEU A 613 -62.69 30.79 -18.89
N SER A 614 -61.91 31.82 -19.22
CA SER A 614 -62.34 33.22 -19.13
C SER A 614 -62.37 33.81 -20.52
N VAL A 615 -63.52 34.32 -20.91
CA VAL A 615 -63.81 34.78 -22.27
C VAL A 615 -64.24 36.24 -22.25
N LYS A 616 -63.70 37.05 -23.15
CA LYS A 616 -64.05 38.47 -23.29
C LYS A 616 -64.57 38.72 -24.71
N PRO A 617 -65.81 39.19 -24.89
CA PRO A 617 -66.32 39.57 -26.21
C PRO A 617 -65.57 40.79 -26.76
N GLY A 618 -65.36 40.81 -28.07
CA GLY A 618 -64.93 41.99 -28.80
C GLY A 618 -66.03 43.05 -28.91
N LEU A 619 -65.72 44.17 -29.59
CA LEU A 619 -66.73 45.17 -29.93
C LEU A 619 -67.77 44.57 -30.88
N LEU A 620 -69.01 45.06 -30.78
CA LEU A 620 -70.06 44.68 -31.73
C LEU A 620 -69.64 45.05 -33.16
N PRO A 621 -69.76 44.14 -34.14
CA PRO A 621 -69.40 44.44 -35.51
C PRO A 621 -70.23 45.59 -36.07
N VAL A 622 -69.56 46.55 -36.70
CA VAL A 622 -70.18 47.72 -37.33
C VAL A 622 -70.10 47.62 -38.83
N PHE A 623 -71.11 48.14 -39.52
CA PHE A 623 -71.15 48.25 -40.97
C PHE A 623 -71.63 49.65 -41.39
N ASP A 624 -71.31 50.03 -42.62
CA ASP A 624 -71.67 51.34 -43.18
C ASP A 624 -73.18 51.42 -43.45
N LYS A 625 -73.92 52.07 -42.55
CA LYS A 625 -75.37 52.26 -42.63
C LYS A 625 -75.81 53.01 -43.90
N HIS A 626 -74.93 53.80 -44.52
CA HIS A 626 -75.25 54.53 -45.75
C HIS A 626 -75.32 53.62 -46.98
N ARG A 627 -74.66 52.46 -46.93
CA ARG A 627 -74.69 51.48 -48.03
C ARG A 627 -75.92 50.58 -47.98
N ILE A 628 -76.58 50.47 -46.82
CA ILE A 628 -77.71 49.56 -46.59
C ILE A 628 -78.71 50.21 -45.62
N PRO A 629 -79.56 51.13 -46.10
CA PRO A 629 -80.58 51.74 -45.27
C PRO A 629 -81.56 50.69 -44.74
N ASN A 630 -81.98 50.82 -43.48
CA ASN A 630 -82.91 49.94 -42.75
C ASN A 630 -82.43 48.50 -42.52
N ALA A 631 -81.13 48.22 -42.60
CA ALA A 631 -80.58 46.93 -42.20
C ALA A 631 -80.57 46.77 -40.66
N PRO A 632 -80.92 45.58 -40.14
CA PRO A 632 -80.92 45.33 -38.70
C PRO A 632 -79.49 45.40 -38.14
N LEU A 633 -79.35 46.07 -37.00
CA LEU A 633 -78.06 46.27 -36.34
C LEU A 633 -77.74 45.09 -35.44
N VAL A 634 -76.45 44.78 -35.28
CA VAL A 634 -76.02 43.78 -34.29
C VAL A 634 -76.37 44.32 -32.90
N SER A 635 -77.24 43.61 -32.19
CA SER A 635 -77.67 43.97 -30.83
C SER A 635 -76.98 43.13 -29.74
N LEU A 636 -76.53 41.92 -30.10
CA LEU A 636 -75.87 40.98 -29.19
C LEU A 636 -74.94 40.08 -29.98
N THR A 637 -73.76 39.80 -29.43
CA THR A 637 -72.92 38.69 -29.87
C THR A 637 -72.92 37.61 -28.81
N TYR A 638 -72.86 36.34 -29.21
CA TYR A 638 -72.78 35.25 -28.25
C TYR A 638 -71.78 34.18 -28.70
N LEU A 639 -71.08 33.64 -27.71
CA LEU A 639 -70.38 32.37 -27.77
C LEU A 639 -71.04 31.46 -26.74
N ARG A 640 -71.49 30.26 -27.13
CA ARG A 640 -72.29 29.37 -26.29
C ARG A 640 -71.85 27.92 -26.43
N GLU A 641 -72.02 27.18 -25.34
CA GLU A 641 -72.02 25.72 -25.35
C GLU A 641 -73.13 25.24 -24.41
N GLY A 642 -74.16 24.61 -24.97
CA GLY A 642 -75.38 24.25 -24.22
C GLY A 642 -75.98 25.45 -23.46
N GLY A 643 -76.00 25.37 -22.13
CA GLY A 643 -76.54 26.42 -21.25
C GLY A 643 -75.55 27.52 -20.86
N ILE A 644 -74.27 27.41 -21.25
CA ILE A 644 -73.21 28.36 -20.88
C ILE A 644 -73.06 29.39 -22.02
N SER A 645 -72.90 30.67 -21.68
CA SER A 645 -72.79 31.74 -22.66
C SER A 645 -71.85 32.86 -22.26
N ALA A 646 -71.04 33.36 -23.19
CA ALA A 646 -70.35 34.64 -23.12
C ALA A 646 -71.01 35.63 -24.09
N LEU A 647 -71.52 36.74 -23.58
CA LEU A 647 -72.37 37.68 -24.32
C LEU A 647 -71.68 39.04 -24.52
N GLY A 648 -71.64 39.54 -25.75
CA GLY A 648 -71.19 40.89 -26.07
C GLY A 648 -72.35 41.84 -26.28
N PHE A 649 -72.28 43.02 -25.65
CA PHE A 649 -73.25 44.10 -25.76
C PHE A 649 -72.56 45.41 -26.14
N ASN A 650 -73.33 46.45 -26.45
CA ASN A 650 -72.83 47.80 -26.76
C ASN A 650 -72.37 48.56 -25.49
N GLN A 651 -71.55 47.93 -24.65
CA GLN A 651 -70.97 48.46 -23.40
C GLN A 651 -69.49 48.06 -23.30
N HIS A 652 -68.76 48.53 -22.29
CA HIS A 652 -67.37 48.08 -22.07
C HIS A 652 -67.33 46.58 -21.76
N ALA A 653 -66.63 45.82 -22.60
CA ALA A 653 -66.46 44.39 -22.44
C ALA A 653 -65.59 44.05 -21.21
N ASP A 654 -66.03 43.07 -20.44
CA ASP A 654 -65.30 42.48 -19.30
C ASP A 654 -65.14 40.96 -19.48
N TRP A 655 -64.24 40.36 -18.69
CA TRP A 655 -64.00 38.92 -18.68
C TRP A 655 -65.18 38.18 -18.05
N GLN A 656 -65.69 37.18 -18.77
CA GLN A 656 -66.82 36.35 -18.36
C GLN A 656 -66.34 34.92 -18.10
N LYS A 657 -66.83 34.31 -17.02
CA LYS A 657 -66.54 32.90 -16.71
C LYS A 657 -67.26 31.99 -17.70
N PHE A 658 -66.55 31.00 -18.21
CA PHE A 658 -67.05 30.05 -19.19
C PHE A 658 -66.63 28.62 -18.78
N PRO A 659 -67.35 28.00 -17.82
CA PRO A 659 -67.00 26.69 -17.27
C PRO A 659 -67.43 25.56 -18.21
N LEU A 660 -66.55 25.12 -19.10
CA LEU A 660 -66.84 24.14 -20.15
C LEU A 660 -66.97 22.71 -19.58
N GLU A 661 -68.07 22.00 -19.89
CA GLU A 661 -68.30 20.62 -19.44
C GLU A 661 -67.84 19.61 -20.50
N TRP A 662 -66.57 19.23 -20.45
CA TRP A 662 -65.92 18.37 -21.45
C TRP A 662 -66.46 16.94 -21.54
N TRP A 663 -67.21 16.46 -20.55
CA TRP A 663 -67.76 15.09 -20.48
C TRP A 663 -69.20 14.98 -20.97
N THR A 664 -69.75 16.04 -21.57
CA THR A 664 -71.12 16.04 -22.11
C THR A 664 -71.14 16.58 -23.52
N ALA A 665 -71.79 15.85 -24.44
CA ALA A 665 -72.00 16.31 -25.80
C ALA A 665 -73.05 17.44 -25.83
N LYS A 666 -72.58 18.70 -25.81
CA LYS A 666 -73.42 19.90 -25.92
C LYS A 666 -73.15 20.62 -27.25
N PRO A 667 -74.17 21.17 -27.93
CA PRO A 667 -73.95 21.96 -29.13
C PRO A 667 -73.20 23.25 -28.78
N ALA A 668 -72.22 23.61 -29.61
CA ALA A 668 -71.43 24.83 -29.46
C ALA A 668 -71.73 25.80 -30.61
N GLN A 669 -71.99 27.06 -30.26
CA GLN A 669 -72.45 28.07 -31.21
C GLN A 669 -71.73 29.40 -31.01
N VAL A 670 -71.41 30.06 -32.11
CA VAL A 670 -70.96 31.46 -32.10
C VAL A 670 -71.80 32.25 -33.09
N GLY A 671 -72.35 33.38 -32.65
CA GLY A 671 -73.36 34.05 -33.44
C GLY A 671 -73.63 35.49 -33.05
N MET A 672 -74.46 36.13 -33.86
CA MET A 672 -74.93 37.49 -33.70
C MET A 672 -76.44 37.53 -33.76
N GLU A 673 -77.05 38.27 -32.83
CA GLU A 673 -78.44 38.67 -32.88
C GLU A 673 -78.54 40.05 -33.53
N PHE A 674 -79.47 40.18 -34.47
CA PHE A 674 -79.77 41.41 -35.20
C PHE A 674 -81.16 41.93 -34.81
N ARG A 675 -81.28 43.25 -34.67
CA ARG A 675 -82.53 43.95 -34.38
C ARG A 675 -82.69 45.20 -35.24
N ASN A 676 -83.91 45.47 -35.67
CA ASN A 676 -84.31 46.77 -36.21
C ASN A 676 -84.90 47.61 -35.08
N ASP A 677 -84.74 48.94 -35.15
CA ASP A 677 -85.28 49.85 -34.14
C ASP A 677 -86.83 49.83 -34.13
N ASP A 678 -87.46 49.47 -35.25
CA ASP A 678 -88.93 49.49 -35.46
C ASP A 678 -89.59 48.09 -35.49
N ASP A 679 -88.83 46.99 -35.39
CA ASP A 679 -89.34 45.61 -35.47
C ASP A 679 -88.85 44.76 -34.28
N PRO A 680 -89.73 44.20 -33.45
CA PRO A 680 -89.35 43.34 -32.33
C PRO A 680 -88.78 41.97 -32.75
N ALA A 681 -88.87 41.60 -34.03
CA ALA A 681 -88.33 40.34 -34.54
C ALA A 681 -86.81 40.27 -34.39
N ARG A 682 -86.32 39.12 -33.89
CA ARG A 682 -84.89 38.83 -33.74
C ARG A 682 -84.45 37.92 -34.88
N VAL A 683 -83.40 38.31 -35.57
CA VAL A 683 -82.77 37.50 -36.61
C VAL A 683 -81.38 37.09 -36.15
N TYR A 684 -80.97 35.86 -36.44
CA TYR A 684 -79.70 35.30 -36.00
C TYR A 684 -78.83 34.94 -37.20
N ALA A 685 -77.53 35.23 -37.10
CA ALA A 685 -76.51 34.62 -37.96
C ALA A 685 -75.50 33.91 -37.07
N GLU A 686 -75.34 32.61 -37.25
CA GLU A 686 -74.52 31.78 -36.37
C GLU A 686 -73.80 30.66 -37.11
N ILE A 687 -72.70 30.22 -36.50
CA ILE A 687 -72.03 28.96 -36.82
C ILE A 687 -72.34 28.01 -35.66
N ASN A 688 -72.86 26.84 -35.98
CA ASN A 688 -73.18 25.80 -35.01
C ASN A 688 -72.30 24.57 -35.25
N THR A 689 -71.84 23.95 -34.16
CA THR A 689 -71.14 22.68 -34.17
C THR A 689 -71.79 21.73 -33.17
N ASP A 690 -72.18 20.55 -33.65
CA ASP A 690 -72.85 19.51 -32.88
C ASP A 690 -72.26 18.11 -33.17
N GLY A 691 -72.74 17.11 -32.43
CA GLY A 691 -72.43 15.69 -32.66
C GLY A 691 -71.15 15.16 -32.02
N SER A 692 -70.45 15.97 -31.22
CA SER A 692 -69.24 15.57 -30.46
C SER A 692 -69.25 16.10 -29.01
N GLU A 693 -68.45 15.50 -28.13
CA GLU A 693 -68.13 16.07 -26.80
C GLU A 693 -67.12 17.22 -26.89
N TRP A 694 -66.45 17.36 -28.04
CA TRP A 694 -65.44 18.39 -28.27
C TRP A 694 -65.94 19.53 -29.18
N ASN A 695 -67.27 19.72 -29.30
CA ASN A 695 -67.89 20.70 -30.19
C ASN A 695 -67.35 22.12 -29.99
N PHE A 696 -67.14 22.54 -28.74
CA PHE A 696 -66.59 23.87 -28.47
C PHE A 696 -65.19 24.06 -29.08
N PHE A 697 -64.31 23.07 -28.94
CA PHE A 697 -62.98 23.14 -29.53
C PHE A 697 -63.02 23.09 -31.06
N ARG A 698 -63.95 22.32 -31.65
CA ARG A 698 -64.20 22.32 -33.10
C ARG A 698 -64.72 23.66 -33.61
N LEU A 699 -65.58 24.32 -32.84
CA LEU A 699 -66.06 25.67 -33.13
C LEU A 699 -64.90 26.69 -33.13
N LEU A 700 -63.97 26.56 -32.17
CA LEU A 700 -62.74 27.37 -32.13
C LEU A 700 -61.87 27.15 -33.37
N GLN A 701 -61.77 25.93 -33.88
CA GLN A 701 -61.01 25.63 -35.12
C GLN A 701 -61.60 26.25 -36.38
N GLN A 702 -62.91 26.52 -36.39
CA GLN A 702 -63.56 27.23 -37.50
C GLN A 702 -63.31 28.74 -37.46
N GLY A 703 -62.79 29.26 -36.33
CA GLY A 703 -62.38 30.65 -36.19
C GLY A 703 -60.97 30.90 -36.72
N GLN A 704 -60.75 32.06 -37.32
CA GLN A 704 -59.42 32.57 -37.61
C GLN A 704 -58.75 33.05 -36.32
N VAL A 705 -57.58 32.47 -36.02
CA VAL A 705 -56.79 32.82 -34.84
C VAL A 705 -55.92 34.05 -35.15
N ALA A 706 -56.19 35.17 -34.47
CA ALA A 706 -55.45 36.43 -34.61
C ALA A 706 -54.53 36.64 -33.39
N GLY A 707 -53.45 35.84 -33.30
CA GLY A 707 -52.61 35.73 -32.09
C GLY A 707 -53.07 34.59 -31.16
N SER A 708 -52.33 34.27 -30.09
CA SER A 708 -52.54 33.03 -29.31
C SER A 708 -53.87 32.93 -28.54
N GLN A 709 -54.65 34.01 -28.47
CA GLN A 709 -55.77 34.16 -27.53
C GLN A 709 -56.99 34.90 -28.12
N LEU A 710 -56.96 35.30 -29.39
CA LEU A 710 -58.07 36.02 -30.04
C LEU A 710 -58.61 35.18 -31.21
N TYR A 711 -59.90 34.85 -31.14
CA TYR A 711 -60.59 34.07 -32.15
C TYR A 711 -61.60 34.94 -32.89
N ARG A 712 -61.58 34.85 -34.22
CA ARG A 712 -62.41 35.64 -35.11
C ARG A 712 -63.23 34.75 -36.03
N TRP A 713 -64.53 34.97 -36.11
CA TRP A 713 -65.43 34.29 -37.05
C TRP A 713 -66.03 35.27 -38.05
N GLN A 714 -66.21 34.83 -39.28
CA GLN A 714 -66.88 35.60 -40.33
C GLN A 714 -68.30 35.07 -40.48
N LEU A 715 -69.29 35.89 -40.15
CA LEU A 715 -70.71 35.53 -40.19
C LEU A 715 -71.43 36.38 -41.24
N ILE A 716 -72.31 35.74 -42.01
CA ILE A 716 -73.02 36.37 -43.11
C ILE A 716 -74.18 37.22 -42.55
N HIS A 717 -74.24 38.50 -42.91
CA HIS A 717 -75.34 39.36 -42.50
C HIS A 717 -76.66 38.92 -43.20
N PRO A 718 -77.78 38.79 -42.47
CA PRO A 718 -79.03 38.23 -43.02
C PRO A 718 -79.62 39.04 -44.17
N ALA A 719 -79.49 40.37 -44.14
CA ALA A 719 -79.93 41.25 -45.23
C ALA A 719 -78.82 41.60 -46.24
N PHE A 720 -77.58 41.17 -46.01
CA PHE A 720 -76.44 41.57 -46.84
C PHE A 720 -75.33 40.51 -46.91
N PRO A 721 -75.52 39.46 -47.72
CA PRO A 721 -74.63 38.32 -47.70
C PRO A 721 -73.25 38.56 -48.34
N GLN A 722 -73.06 39.70 -49.02
CA GLN A 722 -71.85 40.00 -49.79
C GLN A 722 -70.69 40.55 -48.95
N GLN A 723 -70.93 41.00 -47.71
CA GLN A 723 -69.86 41.40 -46.78
C GLN A 723 -70.09 40.72 -45.43
N PRO A 724 -69.30 39.70 -45.08
CA PRO A 724 -69.40 39.07 -43.78
C PRO A 724 -68.96 40.04 -42.67
N LEU A 725 -69.59 39.91 -41.52
CA LEU A 725 -69.24 40.63 -40.31
C LEU A 725 -68.27 39.80 -39.47
N SER A 726 -67.26 40.48 -38.94
CA SER A 726 -66.19 39.89 -38.16
C SER A 726 -66.53 39.91 -36.67
N LEU A 727 -66.83 38.74 -36.10
CA LEU A 727 -67.09 38.55 -34.67
C LEU A 727 -65.82 38.10 -33.94
N GLU A 728 -65.50 38.71 -32.80
CA GLU A 728 -64.26 38.44 -32.05
C GLU A 728 -64.51 38.07 -30.59
N TYR A 729 -63.74 37.10 -30.10
CA TYR A 729 -63.66 36.74 -28.68
C TYR A 729 -62.20 36.52 -28.25
N SER A 730 -61.82 37.11 -27.12
CA SER A 730 -60.51 36.90 -26.48
C SER A 730 -60.62 35.89 -25.34
N PHE A 731 -59.57 35.10 -25.14
CA PHE A 731 -59.46 34.11 -24.06
C PHE A 731 -58.25 34.45 -23.18
N GLN A 732 -58.41 34.35 -21.87
CA GLN A 732 -57.34 34.71 -20.94
C GLN A 732 -56.15 33.72 -21.01
N THR A 733 -56.44 32.47 -21.38
CA THR A 733 -55.47 31.41 -21.66
C THR A 733 -55.86 30.71 -22.97
N ASN A 734 -54.90 30.11 -23.67
CA ASN A 734 -55.21 29.36 -24.88
C ASN A 734 -56.08 28.13 -24.51
N PRO A 735 -57.33 28.01 -25.03
CA PRO A 735 -58.22 26.90 -24.67
C PRO A 735 -57.67 25.52 -25.00
N LEU A 736 -56.83 25.39 -26.02
CA LEU A 736 -56.22 24.13 -26.45
C LEU A 736 -54.88 23.81 -25.76
N ALA A 737 -54.35 24.72 -24.93
CA ALA A 737 -53.03 24.56 -24.32
C ALA A 737 -52.93 23.28 -23.45
N LEU A 738 -54.01 22.91 -22.77
CA LEU A 738 -54.06 21.72 -21.93
C LEU A 738 -53.72 20.44 -22.71
N PHE A 739 -54.25 20.30 -23.92
CA PHE A 739 -54.04 19.12 -24.77
C PHE A 739 -52.71 19.21 -25.54
N ALA A 740 -52.32 20.40 -25.97
CA ALA A 740 -51.06 20.62 -26.68
C ALA A 740 -49.83 20.34 -25.79
N ASN A 741 -49.90 20.63 -24.49
CA ASN A 741 -48.80 20.38 -23.55
C ASN A 741 -48.48 18.88 -23.41
N LEU A 742 -49.49 18.01 -23.40
CA LEU A 742 -49.27 16.57 -23.38
C LEU A 742 -48.77 16.05 -24.73
N ALA A 743 -49.35 16.52 -25.84
CA ALA A 743 -48.93 16.11 -27.18
C ALA A 743 -47.48 16.51 -27.53
N GLY A 744 -46.97 17.61 -26.96
CA GLY A 744 -45.60 18.09 -27.16
C GLY A 744 -44.56 17.55 -26.16
N SER A 745 -44.93 16.57 -25.31
CA SER A 745 -44.08 16.07 -24.21
C SER A 745 -43.25 14.81 -24.51
#